data_AF-A0A9P0XL21-F1
#
_entry.id   AF-A0A9P0XL21-F1
#
_cell.length_a   1.000
_cell.length_b   1.000
_cell.length_c   1.000
_cell.angle_alpha   90.00
_cell.angle_beta   90.00
_cell.angle_gamma   90.00
#
_symmetry.space_group_name_H-M   'P 1'
#
loop_
_entity.id
_entity.type
_entity.pdbx_description
1 polymer ?
#
loop_
_entity_poly.entity_id
_entity_poly.type
_entity_poly.pdbx_seq_one_letter_code
_entity_poly.pdbx_strand_id
1 'polypeptide(L)'
;MECLQWLYAVTSCGFPGVPAHCSVSFTEEPDVAGTVAMYTCDRGFELLGPSRRVCDGNGRWVPDGIPFCVLNVAAGKAPMQVSTENTGVPQKALDGSTASTFSSETCTLTKKEKTPWWYVNLLEPYMVQLVRLDFGQPCCGANKPAVVVVRVGNNRPDNGTNPICNRFTGFLEEGQPLFLPCNPPMPGAFVSVHLETSTATQLSICEAFVYTDQALPIERCPQFRDQPPGSTATYNGKCYVFYDRQPANFRDALTFCHSRGGTLVDESNPALQGFISWELWRRHRSDSSSQYWMGAVRDPQDPNNWKWVNGNDVTISFWNSPGNGEGCARFDGSQGWLWADTDCQMRLNYICQHQPKACGRPEQPPNSTMRTESFDVGATVEYACDDGHLLVGPTVRTCLETGFYDEFPPVCKRIDCGFPAEIPRGGYELINNSVSYLSHVQYSCEPGYEMVGRSRLVCDIDERWNGPPPRCDVVRCEDPPVIPNGRVSIRNKPFVYGSVAEYFCTKGFLLHGSQFVTCLPSGTWDSPPPHCYPEERPTTTTTSTTTTTSTTTSTTTTPVPTTTTTTTPAPTTPRLILPTRRRNRPTSVEPRPSTLRPTSPITDITRSSTERTTRIPLKKVTVLDSEQSSTSHVPQLTVASHPRENQIFGNGNNIRTEQIPRVNVPSPVDGDRREPVGARLNIGAVVALGAFGALVFLIAIITTIVILVKSRKHNNGKRYRHHVAPDCNTVASLDSSSSESRNGLNRYYRQAWEELHEAAGGRRSRRHDREAPKDGSELVVSDVYPAPNKRRHHHHHHRPDWQPRHHHKDKARY
;
A
#
# COMPACT_ATOMS: atom_id res chain seq x y z
N MET A 1 -16.95 36.32 45.18
CA MET A 1 -17.10 36.32 43.72
C MET A 1 -15.75 36.70 43.14
N GLU A 2 -14.99 35.71 42.71
CA GLU A 2 -13.74 35.90 41.97
C GLU A 2 -13.92 35.18 40.63
N CYS A 3 -13.38 35.74 39.55
CA CYS A 3 -13.65 35.23 38.22
C CYS A 3 -12.91 33.92 37.98
N LEU A 4 -13.66 32.86 37.67
CA LEU A 4 -13.17 31.72 36.91
C LEU A 4 -12.82 32.19 35.49
N GLN A 5 -11.63 32.77 35.35
CA GLN A 5 -11.06 33.12 34.06
C GLN A 5 -10.56 31.85 33.39
N TRP A 6 -11.51 31.09 32.82
CA TRP A 6 -11.21 30.00 31.91
C TRP A 6 -10.31 30.53 30.79
N LEU A 7 -9.06 30.08 30.78
CA LEU A 7 -8.26 30.08 29.57
C LEU A 7 -8.95 29.09 28.62
N TYR A 8 -9.85 29.63 27.78
CA TYR A 8 -10.18 28.98 26.53
C TYR A 8 -8.88 28.90 25.73
N ALA A 9 -8.23 27.74 25.79
CA ALA A 9 -7.22 27.39 24.80
C ALA A 9 -7.90 27.49 23.44
N VAL A 10 -7.42 28.40 22.58
CA VAL A 10 -7.86 28.43 21.19
C VAL A 10 -7.36 27.13 20.58
N THR A 11 -8.26 26.17 20.41
CA THR A 11 -7.98 24.92 19.70
C THR A 11 -7.70 25.26 18.24
N SER A 12 -6.43 25.45 17.91
CA SER A 12 -5.96 25.45 16.53
C SER A 12 -6.41 24.17 15.84
N CYS A 13 -6.75 24.29 14.57
CA CYS A 13 -7.09 23.15 13.72
C CYS A 13 -5.85 22.41 13.17
N GLY A 14 -4.64 22.89 13.48
CA GLY A 14 -3.38 22.41 12.91
C GLY A 14 -3.30 22.60 11.39
N PHE A 15 -2.23 22.14 10.76
CA PHE A 15 -2.16 22.16 9.30
C PHE A 15 -3.22 21.23 8.68
N PRO A 16 -4.06 21.67 7.70
CA PRO A 16 -5.23 20.91 7.25
C PRO A 16 -4.94 19.64 6.44
N GLY A 17 -3.69 19.47 6.02
CA GLY A 17 -3.25 18.47 5.04
C GLY A 17 -3.54 18.92 3.61
N VAL A 18 -2.63 18.54 2.68
CA VAL A 18 -2.64 18.91 1.26
C VAL A 18 -2.22 17.69 0.44
N PRO A 19 -2.99 17.30 -0.60
CA PRO A 19 -2.64 16.14 -1.43
C PRO A 19 -1.45 16.45 -2.34
N ALA A 20 -0.88 15.43 -2.99
CA ALA A 20 0.08 15.62 -4.05
C ALA A 20 -0.46 16.56 -5.15
N HIS A 21 0.44 17.29 -5.80
CA HIS A 21 0.15 18.23 -6.90
C HIS A 21 -0.89 19.30 -6.56
N CYS A 22 -0.87 19.78 -5.31
CA CYS A 22 -1.80 20.80 -4.82
C CYS A 22 -1.09 21.89 -4.01
N SER A 23 -1.71 23.05 -3.96
CA SER A 23 -1.35 24.17 -3.10
C SER A 23 -2.56 24.57 -2.26
N VAL A 24 -2.32 24.92 -1.00
CA VAL A 24 -3.31 25.54 -0.12
C VAL A 24 -2.95 27.01 0.08
N SER A 25 -3.97 27.85 0.16
CA SER A 25 -3.88 29.25 0.55
C SER A 25 -4.86 29.52 1.69
N PHE A 26 -4.48 30.38 2.63
CA PHE A 26 -5.26 30.70 3.81
C PHE A 26 -5.72 32.16 3.79
N THR A 27 -6.87 32.46 4.40
CA THR A 27 -7.35 33.85 4.57
C THR A 27 -6.61 34.60 5.68
N GLU A 28 -6.18 33.88 6.71
CA GLU A 28 -5.47 34.35 7.90
C GLU A 28 -4.43 33.28 8.29
N GLU A 29 -3.74 33.42 9.42
CA GLU A 29 -2.81 32.37 9.89
C GLU A 29 -3.57 31.07 10.25
N PRO A 30 -3.04 29.88 9.92
CA PRO A 30 -3.79 28.62 9.87
C PRO A 30 -4.36 28.13 11.22
N ASP A 31 -3.95 28.74 12.33
CA ASP A 31 -4.31 28.36 13.70
C ASP A 31 -5.59 29.03 14.24
N VAL A 32 -6.16 30.03 13.54
CA VAL A 32 -7.30 30.81 14.05
C VAL A 32 -8.63 30.18 13.66
N ALA A 33 -9.52 29.96 14.64
CA ALA A 33 -10.89 29.51 14.40
C ALA A 33 -11.65 30.50 13.50
N GLY A 34 -12.20 30.01 12.38
CA GLY A 34 -12.76 30.80 11.28
C GLY A 34 -11.88 30.87 10.03
N THR A 35 -10.59 30.53 10.12
CA THR A 35 -9.67 30.55 8.98
C THR A 35 -10.14 29.63 7.86
N VAL A 36 -10.02 30.10 6.62
CA VAL A 36 -10.46 29.37 5.42
C VAL A 36 -9.23 28.85 4.67
N ALA A 37 -9.16 27.54 4.47
CA ALA A 37 -8.21 26.88 3.59
C ALA A 37 -8.83 26.73 2.19
N MET A 38 -8.19 27.32 1.18
CA MET A 38 -8.57 27.28 -0.24
C MET A 38 -7.54 26.45 -1.01
N TYR A 39 -7.99 25.37 -1.65
CA TYR A 39 -7.14 24.42 -2.37
C TYR A 39 -7.10 24.71 -3.88
N THR A 40 -5.96 24.50 -4.52
CA THR A 40 -5.77 24.67 -5.96
C THR A 40 -4.70 23.71 -6.47
N CYS A 41 -5.08 22.84 -7.42
CA CYS A 41 -4.16 21.90 -8.04
C CYS A 41 -3.12 22.57 -8.94
N ASP A 42 -1.96 21.92 -9.07
CA ASP A 42 -0.99 22.19 -10.12
C ASP A 42 -1.62 21.93 -11.50
N ARG A 43 -1.16 22.65 -12.53
CA ARG A 43 -1.79 22.65 -13.86
C ARG A 43 -1.79 21.25 -14.49
N GLY A 44 -2.97 20.78 -14.89
CA GLY A 44 -3.19 19.47 -15.53
C GLY A 44 -3.89 18.44 -14.64
N PHE A 45 -4.06 18.74 -13.34
CA PHE A 45 -4.81 17.89 -12.40
C PHE A 45 -6.20 18.47 -12.11
N GLU A 46 -7.20 17.60 -11.94
CA GLU A 46 -8.58 17.92 -11.54
C GLU A 46 -8.72 17.85 -10.02
N LEU A 47 -9.39 18.85 -9.43
CA LEU A 47 -9.62 18.95 -7.98
C LEU A 47 -10.92 18.24 -7.59
N LEU A 48 -10.81 17.10 -6.92
CA LEU A 48 -11.95 16.32 -6.42
C LEU A 48 -12.09 16.45 -4.91
N GLY A 49 -13.33 16.60 -4.41
CA GLY A 49 -13.60 16.80 -2.99
C GLY A 49 -13.69 18.29 -2.58
N PRO A 50 -13.51 18.63 -1.29
CA PRO A 50 -13.77 19.96 -0.78
C PRO A 50 -12.66 20.96 -1.13
N SER A 51 -12.88 21.75 -2.18
CA SER A 51 -11.98 22.84 -2.61
C SER A 51 -11.81 23.98 -1.60
N ARG A 52 -12.70 24.05 -0.61
CA ARG A 52 -12.68 25.01 0.50
C ARG A 52 -13.01 24.28 1.81
N ARG A 53 -12.16 24.45 2.82
CA ARG A 53 -12.37 23.98 4.20
C ARG A 53 -12.23 25.14 5.18
N VAL A 54 -12.83 25.04 6.36
CA VAL A 54 -12.84 26.11 7.38
C VAL A 54 -12.46 25.51 8.73
N CYS A 55 -11.56 26.17 9.45
CA CYS A 55 -11.23 25.83 10.83
C CYS A 55 -12.41 26.17 11.75
N ASP A 56 -13.00 25.19 12.41
CA ASP A 56 -14.13 25.39 13.33
C ASP A 56 -13.67 25.77 14.76
N GLY A 57 -14.63 26.09 15.63
CA GLY A 57 -14.34 26.46 17.03
C GLY A 57 -13.83 25.31 17.90
N ASN A 58 -13.76 24.07 17.38
CA ASN A 58 -13.34 22.87 18.11
C ASN A 58 -11.94 22.37 17.67
N GLY A 59 -11.25 23.10 16.80
CA GLY A 59 -9.97 22.66 16.24
C GLY A 59 -10.12 21.63 15.11
N ARG A 60 -11.15 21.72 14.26
CA ARG A 60 -11.35 20.81 13.12
C ARG A 60 -11.59 21.55 11.80
N TRP A 61 -11.02 21.00 10.73
CA TRP A 61 -11.19 21.50 9.36
C TRP A 61 -12.44 20.91 8.69
N VAL A 62 -13.50 21.71 8.61
CA VAL A 62 -14.84 21.31 8.11
C VAL A 62 -15.06 21.84 6.67
N PRO A 63 -15.63 21.05 5.73
CA PRO A 63 -16.01 19.64 5.87
C PRO A 63 -14.80 18.72 6.01
N ASP A 64 -15.05 17.53 6.57
CA ASP A 64 -14.08 16.45 6.68
C ASP A 64 -13.62 15.95 5.29
N GLY A 65 -12.40 15.41 5.25
CA GLY A 65 -11.75 14.95 4.03
C GLY A 65 -10.81 16.00 3.44
N ILE A 66 -9.59 15.59 3.13
CA ILE A 66 -8.66 16.37 2.30
C ILE A 66 -9.10 16.14 0.83
N PRO A 67 -9.12 17.17 -0.03
CA PRO A 67 -9.39 16.98 -1.46
C PRO A 67 -8.25 16.21 -2.15
N PHE A 68 -8.45 15.81 -3.39
CA PHE A 68 -7.48 15.11 -4.24
C PHE A 68 -7.21 15.92 -5.51
N CYS A 69 -5.97 15.90 -5.99
CA CYS A 69 -5.60 16.46 -7.29
C CYS A 69 -5.13 15.31 -8.20
N VAL A 70 -5.94 14.97 -9.21
CA VAL A 70 -5.78 13.73 -9.98
C VAL A 70 -5.84 13.95 -11.48
N LEU A 71 -5.14 13.12 -12.24
CA LEU A 71 -5.13 13.10 -13.71
C LEU A 71 -5.94 11.92 -14.23
N ASN A 72 -6.84 12.14 -15.19
CA ASN A 72 -7.50 11.06 -15.92
C ASN A 72 -6.54 10.44 -16.95
N VAL A 73 -5.93 9.31 -16.61
CA VAL A 73 -4.97 8.61 -17.49
C VAL A 73 -5.65 7.72 -18.54
N ALA A 74 -6.98 7.57 -18.53
CA ALA A 74 -7.67 6.74 -19.53
C ALA A 74 -8.05 7.49 -20.82
N ALA A 75 -8.14 8.83 -20.79
CA ALA A 75 -8.62 9.64 -21.90
C ALA A 75 -7.91 9.32 -23.24
N GLY A 76 -8.68 8.93 -24.26
CA GLY A 76 -8.17 8.58 -25.58
C GLY A 76 -7.14 7.43 -25.63
N LYS A 77 -7.10 6.54 -24.64
CA LYS A 77 -6.32 5.27 -24.67
C LYS A 77 -7.06 4.20 -25.49
N ALA A 78 -6.75 2.92 -25.30
CA ALA A 78 -7.28 1.81 -26.11
C ALA A 78 -8.30 0.94 -25.34
N PRO A 79 -9.62 1.14 -25.53
CA PRO A 79 -10.65 0.34 -24.88
C PRO A 79 -11.21 -0.80 -25.73
N MET A 80 -11.76 -1.80 -25.06
CA MET A 80 -12.52 -2.91 -25.66
C MET A 80 -13.76 -3.23 -24.80
N GLN A 81 -14.79 -3.82 -25.40
CA GLN A 81 -15.98 -4.31 -24.71
C GLN A 81 -16.41 -5.66 -25.26
N VAL A 82 -17.14 -6.43 -24.44
CA VAL A 82 -17.57 -7.81 -24.73
C VAL A 82 -18.29 -7.97 -26.06
N SER A 83 -19.12 -6.99 -26.41
CA SER A 83 -19.91 -6.93 -27.64
C SER A 83 -20.34 -5.49 -27.88
N THR A 84 -20.57 -5.11 -29.14
CA THR A 84 -21.12 -3.79 -29.50
C THR A 84 -22.52 -3.94 -30.06
N GLU A 85 -23.43 -3.09 -29.62
CA GLU A 85 -24.79 -2.94 -30.15
C GLU A 85 -24.97 -1.54 -30.73
N ASN A 86 -25.68 -1.42 -31.86
CA ASN A 86 -25.83 -0.18 -32.62
C ASN A 86 -24.46 0.50 -32.89
N THR A 87 -24.36 1.80 -32.67
CA THR A 87 -23.15 2.63 -32.80
C THR A 87 -22.37 2.79 -31.49
N GLY A 88 -22.67 2.01 -30.46
CA GLY A 88 -22.13 2.14 -29.09
C GLY A 88 -20.73 1.54 -28.90
N VAL A 89 -19.78 1.95 -29.75
CA VAL A 89 -18.38 1.47 -29.78
C VAL A 89 -17.60 1.87 -28.50
N PRO A 90 -16.63 1.04 -28.04
CA PRO A 90 -15.99 1.20 -26.72
C PRO A 90 -15.19 2.48 -26.53
N GLN A 91 -14.78 3.14 -27.61
CA GLN A 91 -13.99 4.38 -27.60
C GLN A 91 -14.76 5.57 -27.01
N LYS A 92 -16.10 5.52 -27.00
CA LYS A 92 -16.94 6.63 -26.52
C LYS A 92 -16.79 6.93 -25.05
N ALA A 93 -16.60 5.89 -24.23
CA ALA A 93 -16.33 6.04 -22.80
C ALA A 93 -14.99 6.72 -22.47
N LEU A 94 -14.22 7.21 -23.46
CA LEU A 94 -12.90 7.83 -23.29
C LEU A 94 -12.67 9.02 -24.25
N ASP A 95 -13.72 9.58 -24.86
CA ASP A 95 -13.57 10.66 -25.85
C ASP A 95 -13.68 12.08 -25.27
N GLY A 96 -14.03 12.21 -23.98
CA GLY A 96 -14.18 13.48 -23.26
C GLY A 96 -15.60 14.05 -23.31
N SER A 97 -16.55 13.39 -23.97
CA SER A 97 -17.95 13.78 -24.02
C SER A 97 -18.70 13.35 -22.75
N THR A 98 -18.64 14.17 -21.70
CA THR A 98 -19.41 14.01 -20.45
C THR A 98 -20.93 14.23 -20.65
N ALA A 99 -21.56 13.42 -21.50
CA ALA A 99 -22.97 13.47 -21.81
C ALA A 99 -23.79 12.86 -20.67
N SER A 100 -24.67 13.66 -20.05
CA SER A 100 -25.50 13.25 -18.91
C SER A 100 -26.75 12.44 -19.28
N THR A 101 -26.94 12.13 -20.57
CA THR A 101 -28.10 11.37 -21.09
C THR A 101 -27.67 10.44 -22.23
N PHE A 102 -28.34 9.32 -22.40
CA PHE A 102 -28.01 8.38 -23.47
C PHE A 102 -28.26 8.95 -24.87
N SER A 103 -27.19 9.04 -25.66
CA SER A 103 -27.28 8.97 -27.13
C SER A 103 -26.43 7.80 -27.63
N SER A 104 -26.90 7.13 -28.68
CA SER A 104 -26.10 6.15 -29.42
C SER A 104 -24.91 6.79 -30.13
N GLU A 105 -24.84 8.12 -30.19
CA GLU A 105 -23.68 8.88 -30.66
C GLU A 105 -22.67 9.17 -29.54
N THR A 106 -23.08 9.32 -28.27
CA THR A 106 -22.18 9.72 -27.16
C THR A 106 -21.77 8.60 -26.22
N CYS A 107 -22.53 7.49 -26.13
CA CYS A 107 -22.27 6.46 -25.11
C CYS A 107 -21.95 5.08 -25.72
N THR A 108 -21.18 4.29 -24.99
CA THR A 108 -20.97 2.86 -25.28
C THR A 108 -22.26 2.07 -25.11
N LEU A 109 -22.39 0.92 -25.79
CA LEU A 109 -23.54 0.02 -25.62
C LEU A 109 -23.18 -1.44 -25.94
N THR A 110 -23.30 -2.32 -24.95
CA THR A 110 -23.17 -3.78 -25.15
C THR A 110 -24.50 -4.42 -25.58
N LYS A 111 -24.44 -5.68 -26.01
CA LYS A 111 -25.63 -6.52 -26.17
C LYS A 111 -26.19 -6.96 -24.80
N LYS A 112 -27.40 -7.53 -24.81
CA LYS A 112 -28.09 -8.04 -23.60
C LYS A 112 -27.45 -9.34 -23.13
N GLU A 113 -26.64 -9.26 -22.09
CA GLU A 113 -25.79 -10.34 -21.58
C GLU A 113 -25.87 -10.44 -20.06
N LYS A 114 -25.45 -11.56 -19.46
CA LYS A 114 -25.52 -11.76 -17.99
C LYS A 114 -24.41 -11.03 -17.22
N THR A 115 -23.27 -10.82 -17.87
CA THR A 115 -22.05 -10.23 -17.29
C THR A 115 -21.36 -9.34 -18.33
N PRO A 116 -22.03 -8.29 -18.86
CA PRO A 116 -21.41 -7.43 -19.85
C PRO A 116 -20.24 -6.67 -19.23
N TRP A 117 -19.16 -6.53 -20.01
CA TRP A 117 -17.94 -5.87 -19.57
C TRP A 117 -17.38 -4.89 -20.61
N TRP A 118 -16.65 -3.92 -20.09
CA TRP A 118 -15.84 -2.95 -20.83
C TRP A 118 -14.49 -2.81 -20.11
N TYR A 119 -13.40 -2.57 -20.83
CA TYR A 119 -12.10 -2.26 -20.23
C TYR A 119 -11.29 -1.27 -21.06
N VAL A 120 -10.34 -0.61 -20.41
CA VAL A 120 -9.29 0.21 -21.03
C VAL A 120 -7.91 -0.40 -20.78
N ASN A 121 -7.09 -0.45 -21.82
CA ASN A 121 -5.64 -0.61 -21.72
C ASN A 121 -5.01 0.79 -21.65
N LEU A 122 -4.39 1.10 -20.51
CA LEU A 122 -3.75 2.38 -20.22
C LEU A 122 -2.35 2.50 -20.86
N LEU A 123 -1.85 1.44 -21.50
CA LEU A 123 -0.54 1.29 -22.17
C LEU A 123 0.68 1.21 -21.22
N GLU A 124 0.54 1.62 -19.96
CA GLU A 124 1.49 1.40 -18.86
C GLU A 124 0.75 1.21 -17.53
N PRO A 125 1.36 0.57 -16.51
CA PRO A 125 0.74 0.40 -15.21
C PRO A 125 0.78 1.69 -14.38
N TYR A 126 -0.40 2.21 -14.01
CA TYR A 126 -0.52 3.33 -13.09
C TYR A 126 -1.02 2.87 -11.71
N MET A 127 -0.73 3.64 -10.66
CA MET A 127 -1.34 3.46 -9.34
C MET A 127 -2.75 4.07 -9.34
N VAL A 128 -3.75 3.27 -9.73
CA VAL A 128 -5.14 3.71 -9.81
C VAL A 128 -5.68 3.98 -8.41
N GLN A 129 -6.06 5.23 -8.13
CA GLN A 129 -6.64 5.67 -6.86
C GLN A 129 -8.17 5.65 -6.89
N LEU A 130 -8.76 6.00 -8.04
CA LEU A 130 -10.20 6.20 -8.19
C LEU A 130 -10.62 5.92 -9.63
N VAL A 131 -11.77 5.27 -9.80
CA VAL A 131 -12.47 5.18 -11.09
C VAL A 131 -13.80 5.92 -10.97
N ARG A 132 -14.10 6.82 -11.90
CA ARG A 132 -15.43 7.45 -12.03
C ARG A 132 -16.09 6.92 -13.31
N LEU A 133 -17.35 6.51 -13.20
CA LEU A 133 -18.14 6.00 -14.32
C LEU A 133 -19.43 6.82 -14.46
N ASP A 134 -19.63 7.42 -15.63
CA ASP A 134 -20.82 8.18 -15.96
C ASP A 134 -21.73 7.30 -16.82
N PHE A 135 -22.88 6.88 -16.27
CA PHE A 135 -23.78 5.92 -16.92
C PHE A 135 -24.82 6.59 -17.82
N GLY A 136 -24.99 6.04 -19.02
CA GLY A 136 -25.94 6.57 -20.00
C GLY A 136 -27.37 6.13 -19.79
N GLN A 137 -27.61 4.91 -19.29
CA GLN A 137 -28.95 4.36 -19.11
C GLN A 137 -29.11 3.77 -17.70
N PRO A 138 -30.29 3.87 -17.07
CA PRO A 138 -30.55 3.19 -15.81
C PRO A 138 -30.58 1.68 -16.04
N CYS A 139 -29.84 0.93 -15.22
CA CYS A 139 -29.76 -0.52 -15.36
C CYS A 139 -31.05 -1.22 -14.93
N CYS A 140 -31.18 -2.47 -15.37
CA CYS A 140 -31.77 -3.56 -14.59
C CYS A 140 -33.32 -3.55 -14.44
N GLY A 141 -33.97 -2.41 -14.62
CA GLY A 141 -35.41 -2.19 -14.42
C GLY A 141 -35.74 -1.68 -13.02
N ALA A 142 -36.96 -1.16 -12.86
CA ALA A 142 -37.40 -0.49 -11.63
C ALA A 142 -37.10 -1.31 -10.35
N ASN A 143 -36.51 -0.64 -9.35
CA ASN A 143 -36.13 -1.16 -8.04
C ASN A 143 -35.27 -2.44 -8.05
N LYS A 144 -34.47 -2.67 -9.11
CA LYS A 144 -33.46 -3.75 -9.14
C LYS A 144 -32.05 -3.17 -9.04
N PRO A 145 -31.28 -3.49 -7.98
CA PRO A 145 -29.91 -3.03 -7.87
C PRO A 145 -29.02 -3.74 -8.89
N ALA A 146 -28.06 -2.99 -9.42
CA ALA A 146 -26.90 -3.48 -10.15
C ALA A 146 -25.77 -3.81 -9.18
N VAL A 147 -24.83 -4.65 -9.64
CA VAL A 147 -23.50 -4.74 -9.05
C VAL A 147 -22.49 -4.28 -10.09
N VAL A 148 -21.63 -3.34 -9.73
CA VAL A 148 -20.51 -2.88 -10.57
C VAL A 148 -19.21 -3.31 -9.92
N VAL A 149 -18.42 -4.13 -10.62
CA VAL A 149 -17.11 -4.61 -10.17
C VAL A 149 -16.03 -3.96 -11.01
N VAL A 150 -15.18 -3.14 -10.38
CA VAL A 150 -13.97 -2.57 -10.99
C VAL A 150 -12.77 -3.42 -10.61
N ARG A 151 -12.05 -3.89 -11.63
CA ARG A 151 -10.79 -4.64 -11.48
C ARG A 151 -9.64 -3.87 -12.10
N VAL A 152 -8.49 -3.92 -11.43
CA VAL A 152 -7.25 -3.23 -11.81
C VAL A 152 -6.11 -4.24 -11.79
N GLY A 153 -5.27 -4.26 -12.83
CA GLY A 153 -4.09 -5.13 -12.86
C GLY A 153 -3.39 -5.19 -14.23
N ASN A 154 -2.43 -6.09 -14.36
CA ASN A 154 -1.57 -6.18 -15.56
C ASN A 154 -1.92 -7.33 -16.52
N ASN A 155 -2.92 -8.16 -16.21
CA ASN A 155 -3.41 -9.18 -17.14
C ASN A 155 -4.49 -8.60 -18.06
N ARG A 156 -4.69 -9.20 -19.23
CA ARG A 156 -5.85 -8.91 -20.08
C ARG A 156 -7.15 -9.22 -19.27
N PRO A 157 -8.17 -8.34 -19.28
CA PRO A 157 -9.36 -8.54 -18.43
C PRO A 157 -10.36 -9.60 -18.90
N ASP A 158 -10.14 -10.20 -20.07
CA ASP A 158 -11.00 -11.22 -20.70
C ASP A 158 -11.27 -12.44 -19.80
N ASN A 159 -10.28 -12.84 -19.00
CA ASN A 159 -10.37 -13.95 -18.06
C ASN A 159 -10.79 -13.52 -16.64
N GLY A 160 -11.06 -12.22 -16.40
CA GLY A 160 -11.50 -11.70 -15.09
C GLY A 160 -10.47 -11.87 -13.95
N THR A 161 -9.20 -12.15 -14.27
CA THR A 161 -8.15 -12.55 -13.31
C THR A 161 -7.60 -11.41 -12.47
N ASN A 162 -7.67 -10.16 -12.95
CA ASN A 162 -7.19 -9.00 -12.19
C ASN A 162 -7.99 -8.82 -10.87
N PRO A 163 -7.33 -8.42 -9.78
CA PRO A 163 -7.98 -8.23 -8.48
C PRO A 163 -9.02 -7.09 -8.53
N ILE A 164 -9.96 -7.14 -7.59
CA ILE A 164 -11.04 -6.15 -7.47
C ILE A 164 -10.51 -4.94 -6.70
N CYS A 165 -10.59 -3.76 -7.31
CA CYS A 165 -10.35 -2.47 -6.64
C CYS A 165 -11.58 -2.02 -5.86
N ASN A 166 -12.77 -2.16 -6.46
CA ASN A 166 -14.03 -1.76 -5.83
C ASN A 166 -15.19 -2.64 -6.33
N ARG A 167 -16.18 -2.89 -5.47
CA ARG A 167 -17.42 -3.58 -5.80
C ARG A 167 -18.61 -2.82 -5.22
N PHE A 168 -19.23 -2.00 -6.04
CA PHE A 168 -20.47 -1.29 -5.72
C PHE A 168 -21.68 -2.22 -5.85
N THR A 169 -22.73 -1.96 -5.07
CA THR A 169 -24.03 -2.64 -5.19
C THR A 169 -25.13 -1.64 -4.81
N GLY A 170 -25.99 -1.30 -5.75
CA GLY A 170 -26.96 -0.21 -5.61
C GLY A 170 -27.70 0.07 -6.90
N PHE A 171 -28.46 1.16 -6.97
CA PHE A 171 -29.13 1.57 -8.20
C PHE A 171 -28.16 2.36 -9.10
N LEU A 172 -28.40 2.32 -10.41
CA LEU A 172 -27.66 3.12 -11.40
C LEU A 172 -28.66 4.06 -12.06
N GLU A 173 -28.43 5.35 -11.92
CA GLU A 173 -29.25 6.43 -12.46
C GLU A 173 -28.55 7.10 -13.65
N GLU A 174 -29.32 7.52 -14.65
CA GLU A 174 -28.80 8.19 -15.84
C GLU A 174 -28.27 9.59 -15.48
N GLY A 175 -27.05 9.89 -15.92
CA GLY A 175 -26.39 11.18 -15.64
C GLY A 175 -25.82 11.34 -14.22
N GLN A 176 -25.95 10.35 -13.32
CA GLN A 176 -25.28 10.39 -12.02
C GLN A 176 -23.89 9.72 -12.09
N PRO A 177 -22.79 10.44 -11.77
CA PRO A 177 -21.44 9.87 -11.76
C PRO A 177 -21.24 8.93 -10.57
N LEU A 178 -20.78 7.70 -10.83
CA LEU A 178 -20.45 6.72 -9.80
C LEU A 178 -18.95 6.75 -9.50
N PHE A 179 -18.59 7.15 -8.28
CA PHE A 179 -17.20 7.22 -7.80
C PHE A 179 -16.80 5.94 -7.05
N LEU A 180 -15.74 5.29 -7.51
CA LEU A 180 -15.27 3.96 -7.07
C LEU A 180 -13.79 4.03 -6.66
N PRO A 181 -13.47 4.45 -5.42
CA PRO A 181 -12.09 4.53 -4.95
C PRO A 181 -11.47 3.13 -4.77
N CYS A 182 -10.19 3.00 -5.12
CA CYS A 182 -9.37 1.85 -4.80
C CYS A 182 -8.65 2.13 -3.47
N ASN A 183 -8.90 1.32 -2.43
CA ASN A 183 -8.26 1.47 -1.13
C ASN A 183 -7.63 0.14 -0.67
N PRO A 184 -6.29 0.00 -0.66
CA PRO A 184 -5.30 0.99 -1.12
C PRO A 184 -5.33 1.20 -2.65
N PRO A 185 -4.68 2.26 -3.18
CA PRO A 185 -4.48 2.45 -4.61
C PRO A 185 -3.77 1.25 -5.26
N MET A 186 -4.14 0.90 -6.49
CA MET A 186 -3.77 -0.38 -7.11
C MET A 186 -2.94 -0.21 -8.39
N PRO A 187 -1.79 -0.90 -8.54
CA PRO A 187 -1.03 -0.89 -9.79
C PRO A 187 -1.74 -1.71 -10.87
N GLY A 188 -1.97 -1.12 -12.05
CA GLY A 188 -2.51 -1.84 -13.19
C GLY A 188 -2.44 -1.10 -14.52
N ALA A 189 -2.07 -1.80 -15.59
CA ALA A 189 -2.15 -1.33 -16.97
C ALA A 189 -3.54 -1.52 -17.60
N PHE A 190 -4.38 -2.38 -17.01
CA PHE A 190 -5.76 -2.61 -17.43
C PHE A 190 -6.73 -2.27 -16.31
N VAL A 191 -7.78 -1.51 -16.64
CA VAL A 191 -8.93 -1.25 -15.77
C VAL A 191 -10.17 -1.77 -16.47
N SER A 192 -10.92 -2.65 -15.81
CA SER A 192 -12.13 -3.25 -16.37
C SER A 192 -13.34 -3.11 -15.46
N VAL A 193 -14.47 -2.78 -16.07
CA VAL A 193 -15.79 -2.64 -15.46
C VAL A 193 -16.63 -3.85 -15.85
N HIS A 194 -17.11 -4.59 -14.86
CA HIS A 194 -18.01 -5.74 -15.04
C HIS A 194 -19.34 -5.44 -14.35
N LEU A 195 -20.44 -5.62 -15.06
CA LEU A 195 -21.80 -5.45 -14.55
C LEU A 195 -22.39 -6.84 -14.24
N GLU A 196 -22.53 -7.21 -12.95
CA GLU A 196 -23.12 -8.49 -12.56
C GLU A 196 -24.63 -8.33 -12.33
N THR A 197 -25.47 -8.96 -13.15
CA THR A 197 -26.94 -8.87 -13.03
C THR A 197 -27.65 -10.23 -13.12
N SER A 198 -28.74 -10.39 -12.38
CA SER A 198 -29.50 -11.67 -12.31
C SER A 198 -30.24 -12.01 -13.62
N THR A 199 -30.61 -10.98 -14.39
CA THR A 199 -31.14 -11.09 -15.76
C THR A 199 -30.11 -10.58 -16.77
N ALA A 200 -30.28 -10.88 -18.05
CA ALA A 200 -29.44 -10.28 -19.09
C ALA A 200 -29.72 -8.77 -19.23
N THR A 201 -28.68 -7.94 -19.17
CA THR A 201 -28.73 -6.47 -19.22
C THR A 201 -27.71 -5.92 -20.22
N GLN A 202 -27.75 -4.62 -20.49
CA GLN A 202 -26.74 -3.92 -21.32
C GLN A 202 -25.91 -3.02 -20.42
N LEU A 203 -24.61 -2.95 -20.67
CA LEU A 203 -23.74 -1.93 -20.10
C LEU A 203 -23.71 -0.74 -21.05
N SER A 204 -23.92 0.47 -20.52
CA SER A 204 -23.79 1.72 -21.25
C SER A 204 -23.11 2.78 -20.38
N ILE A 205 -21.85 3.04 -20.71
CA ILE A 205 -20.99 4.05 -20.08
C ILE A 205 -20.80 5.17 -21.11
N CYS A 206 -21.05 6.42 -20.71
CA CYS A 206 -20.80 7.60 -21.54
C CYS A 206 -19.37 8.13 -21.36
N GLU A 207 -18.84 8.12 -20.13
CA GLU A 207 -17.45 8.49 -19.85
C GLU A 207 -16.89 7.64 -18.69
N ALA A 208 -15.60 7.28 -18.77
CA ALA A 208 -14.89 6.45 -17.80
C ALA A 208 -13.53 7.08 -17.44
N PHE A 209 -13.47 7.73 -16.28
CA PHE A 209 -12.25 8.34 -15.80
C PHE A 209 -11.47 7.34 -14.94
N VAL A 210 -10.16 7.20 -15.21
CA VAL A 210 -9.24 6.47 -14.34
C VAL A 210 -8.24 7.45 -13.76
N TYR A 211 -8.33 7.68 -12.46
CA TYR A 211 -7.60 8.72 -11.75
C TYR A 211 -6.39 8.19 -10.99
N THR A 212 -5.29 8.93 -11.11
CA THR A 212 -4.04 8.77 -10.36
C THR A 212 -3.37 10.13 -10.17
N ASP A 213 -2.55 10.27 -9.15
CA ASP A 213 -1.58 11.37 -8.99
C ASP A 213 -0.19 10.99 -9.54
N GLN A 214 0.15 9.70 -9.63
CA GLN A 214 1.44 9.19 -10.12
C GLN A 214 1.53 9.19 -11.66
N ALA A 215 1.24 10.33 -12.29
CA ALA A 215 1.36 10.51 -13.73
C ALA A 215 1.68 11.97 -14.10
N LEU A 216 2.50 12.17 -15.15
CA LEU A 216 2.84 13.51 -15.64
C LEU A 216 1.75 14.01 -16.62
N PRO A 217 1.01 15.10 -16.31
CA PRO A 217 0.09 15.71 -17.27
C PRO A 217 0.83 16.43 -18.40
N ILE A 218 0.20 16.48 -19.57
CA ILE A 218 0.74 17.09 -20.79
C ILE A 218 0.99 18.60 -20.61
N GLU A 219 0.21 19.24 -19.74
CA GLU A 219 0.31 20.65 -19.33
C GLU A 219 1.63 21.00 -18.63
N ARG A 220 2.33 20.00 -18.07
CA ARG A 220 3.66 20.14 -17.43
C ARG A 220 4.82 19.85 -18.38
N CYS A 221 4.56 19.38 -19.60
CA CYS A 221 5.58 19.22 -20.63
C CYS A 221 6.05 20.58 -21.20
N PRO A 222 7.25 20.65 -21.79
CA PRO A 222 7.68 21.81 -22.57
C PRO A 222 6.67 22.15 -23.68
N GLN A 223 6.24 23.41 -23.73
CA GLN A 223 5.31 23.94 -24.73
C GLN A 223 6.03 24.97 -25.59
N PHE A 224 6.05 24.79 -26.91
CA PHE A 224 6.73 25.70 -27.84
C PHE A 224 5.75 26.44 -28.77
N ARG A 225 6.08 27.66 -29.20
CA ARG A 225 5.16 28.51 -30.00
C ARG A 225 4.87 27.98 -31.41
N ASP A 226 5.78 27.19 -31.96
CA ASP A 226 5.71 26.56 -33.28
C ASP A 226 5.04 25.17 -33.24
N GLN A 227 4.69 24.69 -32.04
CA GLN A 227 4.20 23.35 -31.81
C GLN A 227 2.69 23.23 -32.15
N PRO A 228 2.29 22.25 -32.99
CA PRO A 228 0.87 22.04 -33.28
C PRO A 228 0.13 21.41 -32.08
N PRO A 229 -1.13 21.80 -31.81
CA PRO A 229 -1.94 21.18 -30.74
C PRO A 229 -2.03 19.65 -30.87
N GLY A 230 -1.97 18.93 -29.75
CA GLY A 230 -2.02 17.46 -29.72
C GLY A 230 -0.73 16.74 -30.14
N SER A 231 0.36 17.46 -30.41
CA SER A 231 1.67 16.87 -30.74
C SER A 231 2.50 16.40 -29.53
N THR A 232 2.09 16.67 -28.29
CA THR A 232 2.68 16.04 -27.10
C THR A 232 1.85 14.82 -26.68
N ALA A 233 2.53 13.80 -26.16
CA ALA A 233 1.96 12.79 -25.27
C ALA A 233 2.95 12.50 -24.12
N THR A 234 2.46 11.99 -22.99
CA THR A 234 3.28 11.57 -21.85
C THR A 234 3.24 10.06 -21.64
N TYR A 235 4.38 9.51 -21.18
CA TYR A 235 4.56 8.10 -20.86
C TYR A 235 5.73 7.94 -19.88
N ASN A 236 5.57 7.15 -18.82
CA ASN A 236 6.58 6.84 -17.80
C ASN A 236 7.37 8.07 -17.31
N GLY A 237 6.67 9.15 -16.94
CA GLY A 237 7.26 10.41 -16.48
C GLY A 237 7.93 11.28 -17.56
N LYS A 238 8.04 10.81 -18.81
CA LYS A 238 8.65 11.53 -19.94
C LYS A 238 7.62 12.17 -20.87
N CYS A 239 8.04 13.25 -21.52
CA CYS A 239 7.26 13.99 -22.52
C CYS A 239 7.78 13.69 -23.93
N TYR A 240 6.90 13.24 -24.84
CA TYR A 240 7.23 12.94 -26.24
C TYR A 240 6.53 13.94 -27.15
N VAL A 241 7.30 14.69 -27.94
CA VAL A 241 6.81 15.71 -28.88
C VAL A 241 7.05 15.26 -30.32
N PHE A 242 5.97 15.07 -31.06
CA PHE A 242 5.93 14.54 -32.42
C PHE A 242 5.93 15.70 -33.43
N TYR A 243 7.04 15.88 -34.17
CA TYR A 243 7.18 16.94 -35.18
C TYR A 243 6.88 16.42 -36.59
N ASP A 244 5.73 16.83 -37.14
CA ASP A 244 5.08 16.31 -38.35
C ASP A 244 5.23 17.19 -39.61
N ARG A 245 5.68 18.44 -39.45
CA ARG A 245 5.62 19.50 -40.48
C ARG A 245 6.97 20.01 -40.97
N GLN A 246 8.07 19.55 -40.39
CA GLN A 246 9.41 20.08 -40.65
C GLN A 246 10.46 18.97 -40.79
N PRO A 247 10.31 18.08 -41.79
CA PRO A 247 11.17 16.91 -41.93
C PRO A 247 12.65 17.27 -42.16
N ALA A 248 13.54 16.58 -41.45
CA ALA A 248 14.97 16.88 -41.37
C ALA A 248 15.81 15.60 -41.49
N ASN A 249 17.09 15.75 -41.82
CA ASN A 249 18.05 14.65 -41.69
C ASN A 249 18.27 14.32 -40.19
N PHE A 250 18.84 13.14 -39.90
CA PHE A 250 19.02 12.65 -38.53
C PHE A 250 19.79 13.64 -37.64
N ARG A 251 20.88 14.23 -38.16
CA ARG A 251 21.76 15.13 -37.41
C ARG A 251 21.07 16.44 -37.04
N ASP A 252 20.32 17.01 -37.98
CA ASP A 252 19.57 18.25 -37.76
C ASP A 252 18.38 18.01 -36.83
N ALA A 253 17.70 16.87 -36.93
CA ALA A 253 16.64 16.47 -36.01
C ALA A 253 17.16 16.31 -34.55
N LEU A 254 18.29 15.63 -34.37
CA LEU A 254 18.93 15.49 -33.06
C LEU A 254 19.38 16.84 -32.48
N THR A 255 20.03 17.67 -33.32
CA THR A 255 20.48 19.02 -32.93
C THR A 255 19.29 19.91 -32.55
N PHE A 256 18.17 19.79 -33.27
CA PHE A 256 16.93 20.49 -32.97
C PHE A 256 16.36 20.08 -31.59
N CYS A 257 16.26 18.78 -31.30
CA CYS A 257 15.78 18.31 -29.99
C CYS A 257 16.70 18.78 -28.85
N HIS A 258 18.02 18.69 -29.02
CA HIS A 258 19.00 19.21 -28.06
C HIS A 258 18.88 20.72 -27.83
N SER A 259 18.65 21.52 -28.88
CA SER A 259 18.45 22.98 -28.77
C SER A 259 17.24 23.38 -27.90
N ARG A 260 16.32 22.43 -27.66
CA ARG A 260 15.11 22.60 -26.85
C ARG A 260 15.20 21.95 -25.47
N GLY A 261 16.37 21.43 -25.08
CA GLY A 261 16.54 20.70 -23.82
C GLY A 261 15.84 19.34 -23.84
N GLY A 262 16.01 18.60 -24.94
CA GLY A 262 15.56 17.22 -25.12
C GLY A 262 16.55 16.43 -25.98
N THR A 263 16.12 15.30 -26.50
CA THR A 263 16.90 14.43 -27.39
C THR A 263 15.95 13.63 -28.29
N LEU A 264 16.45 12.92 -29.30
CA LEU A 264 15.64 11.90 -29.98
C LEU A 264 15.34 10.74 -29.01
N VAL A 265 14.32 9.93 -29.30
CA VAL A 265 13.97 8.76 -28.45
C VAL A 265 15.15 7.79 -28.38
N ASP A 266 15.78 7.69 -27.22
CA ASP A 266 17.11 7.06 -27.00
C ASP A 266 17.08 5.89 -26.00
N GLU A 267 15.89 5.30 -25.84
CA GLU A 267 15.63 4.06 -25.10
C GLU A 267 14.47 3.31 -25.76
N SER A 268 14.32 2.01 -25.46
CA SER A 268 13.09 1.29 -25.77
C SER A 268 12.83 0.11 -24.84
N ASN A 269 11.55 -0.16 -24.62
CA ASN A 269 11.03 -1.39 -24.05
C ASN A 269 9.69 -1.72 -24.76
N PRO A 270 9.13 -2.94 -24.62
CA PRO A 270 7.94 -3.35 -25.38
C PRO A 270 6.68 -2.51 -25.12
N ALA A 271 6.53 -1.91 -23.94
CA ALA A 271 5.39 -1.06 -23.61
C ALA A 271 5.58 0.37 -24.15
N LEU A 272 6.81 0.92 -24.10
CA LEU A 272 7.15 2.19 -24.77
C LEU A 272 7.01 2.08 -26.30
N GLN A 273 7.42 0.95 -26.88
CA GLN A 273 7.17 0.64 -28.30
C GLN A 273 5.67 0.65 -28.61
N GLY A 274 4.86 -0.06 -27.82
CA GLY A 274 3.41 -0.10 -27.99
C GLY A 274 2.76 1.29 -27.88
N PHE A 275 3.21 2.11 -26.94
CA PHE A 275 2.81 3.50 -26.79
C PHE A 275 3.17 4.34 -28.02
N ILE A 276 4.43 4.35 -28.47
CA ILE A 276 4.84 5.16 -29.62
C ILE A 276 4.14 4.70 -30.90
N SER A 277 4.02 3.38 -31.14
CA SER A 277 3.27 2.86 -32.30
C SER A 277 1.79 3.25 -32.27
N TRP A 278 1.13 3.24 -31.10
CA TRP A 278 -0.26 3.71 -30.94
C TRP A 278 -0.37 5.22 -31.17
N GLU A 279 0.53 6.01 -30.61
CA GLU A 279 0.57 7.46 -30.70
C GLU A 279 0.91 7.95 -32.12
N LEU A 280 1.71 7.21 -32.89
CA LEU A 280 1.90 7.45 -34.32
C LEU A 280 0.66 7.06 -35.11
N TRP A 281 0.11 5.85 -34.90
CA TRP A 281 -1.07 5.35 -35.60
C TRP A 281 -2.30 6.27 -35.45
N ARG A 282 -2.58 6.75 -34.22
CA ARG A 282 -3.76 7.62 -33.96
C ARG A 282 -3.66 8.99 -34.65
N ARG A 283 -2.43 9.50 -34.86
CA ARG A 283 -2.15 10.76 -35.57
C ARG A 283 -2.23 10.57 -37.08
N HIS A 284 -1.79 9.42 -37.57
CA HIS A 284 -1.61 9.12 -39.00
C HIS A 284 -2.64 8.13 -39.58
N ARG A 285 -3.88 8.15 -39.07
CA ARG A 285 -4.97 7.24 -39.52
C ARG A 285 -5.26 7.29 -41.03
N SER A 286 -4.90 8.37 -41.71
CA SER A 286 -5.04 8.57 -43.16
C SER A 286 -3.71 8.48 -43.94
N ASP A 287 -2.56 8.39 -43.26
CA ASP A 287 -1.23 8.34 -43.87
C ASP A 287 -0.41 7.18 -43.28
N SER A 288 -0.61 5.98 -43.83
CA SER A 288 0.23 4.81 -43.51
C SER A 288 1.60 4.82 -44.22
N SER A 289 2.14 5.99 -44.59
CA SER A 289 3.45 6.13 -45.24
C SER A 289 4.41 7.07 -44.52
N SER A 290 3.92 7.88 -43.57
CA SER A 290 4.73 8.71 -42.67
C SER A 290 5.77 7.91 -41.89
N GLN A 291 6.90 8.55 -41.58
CA GLN A 291 8.07 7.92 -40.96
C GLN A 291 8.72 8.88 -39.97
N TYR A 292 9.22 8.36 -38.84
CA TYR A 292 9.77 9.17 -37.75
C TYR A 292 11.16 8.69 -37.32
N TRP A 293 12.13 9.59 -37.25
CA TRP A 293 13.43 9.30 -36.63
C TRP A 293 13.29 8.96 -35.15
N MET A 294 14.01 7.92 -34.73
CA MET A 294 14.34 7.64 -33.32
C MET A 294 15.85 7.84 -33.12
N GLY A 295 16.30 7.96 -31.87
CA GLY A 295 17.69 8.23 -31.53
C GLY A 295 18.58 6.99 -31.53
N ALA A 296 18.44 6.08 -32.50
CA ALA A 296 19.33 4.92 -32.65
C ALA A 296 20.10 4.95 -33.98
N VAL A 297 21.38 4.61 -33.90
CA VAL A 297 22.34 4.59 -35.02
C VAL A 297 23.18 3.31 -34.97
N ARG A 298 23.76 2.91 -36.10
CA ARG A 298 24.79 1.85 -36.09
C ARG A 298 26.03 2.32 -35.33
N ASP A 299 26.66 1.43 -34.59
CA ASP A 299 27.93 1.73 -33.92
C ASP A 299 29.04 1.93 -34.97
N PRO A 300 29.74 3.08 -35.00
CA PRO A 300 30.86 3.30 -35.91
C PRO A 300 32.04 2.33 -35.72
N GLN A 301 32.11 1.62 -34.59
CA GLN A 301 33.15 0.62 -34.30
C GLN A 301 32.70 -0.83 -34.58
N ASP A 302 31.40 -1.13 -34.53
CA ASP A 302 30.82 -2.42 -34.91
C ASP A 302 29.52 -2.23 -35.72
N PRO A 303 29.57 -2.32 -37.07
CA PRO A 303 28.40 -2.15 -37.94
C PRO A 303 27.24 -3.16 -37.71
N ASN A 304 27.47 -4.22 -36.93
CA ASN A 304 26.43 -5.18 -36.51
C ASN A 304 25.68 -4.72 -35.26
N ASN A 305 26.29 -3.84 -34.46
CA ASN A 305 25.72 -3.28 -33.24
C ASN A 305 24.95 -1.98 -33.53
N TRP A 306 23.95 -1.71 -32.70
CA TRP A 306 23.18 -0.48 -32.71
C TRP A 306 23.31 0.21 -31.35
N LYS A 307 23.53 1.52 -31.36
CA LYS A 307 23.63 2.36 -30.17
C LYS A 307 22.61 3.49 -30.20
N TRP A 308 22.13 3.81 -29.01
CA TRP A 308 21.34 5.00 -28.75
C TRP A 308 22.24 6.25 -28.78
N VAL A 309 21.67 7.44 -29.04
CA VAL A 309 22.41 8.71 -29.07
C VAL A 309 23.00 9.13 -27.71
N ASN A 310 22.55 8.50 -26.61
CA ASN A 310 23.16 8.61 -25.28
C ASN A 310 24.40 7.70 -25.09
N GLY A 311 24.75 6.86 -26.08
CA GLY A 311 25.91 5.97 -26.09
C GLY A 311 25.65 4.53 -25.64
N ASN A 312 24.47 4.23 -25.08
CA ASN A 312 24.10 2.88 -24.63
C ASN A 312 23.77 1.94 -25.81
N ASP A 313 24.04 0.64 -25.64
CA ASP A 313 23.67 -0.38 -26.63
C ASP A 313 22.15 -0.59 -26.74
N VAL A 314 21.67 -0.88 -27.95
CA VAL A 314 20.26 -1.19 -28.23
C VAL A 314 19.97 -2.66 -27.84
N THR A 315 19.66 -2.87 -26.57
CA THR A 315 19.41 -4.21 -26.00
C THR A 315 18.06 -4.83 -26.39
N ILE A 316 17.05 -4.00 -26.68
CA ILE A 316 15.70 -4.40 -27.11
C ILE A 316 15.38 -3.69 -28.43
N SER A 317 14.89 -4.44 -29.43
CA SER A 317 14.65 -3.91 -30.77
C SER A 317 13.45 -4.51 -31.49
N PHE A 318 12.71 -3.67 -32.22
CA PHE A 318 11.45 -4.01 -32.90
C PHE A 318 11.58 -3.95 -34.44
N TRP A 319 12.72 -4.41 -34.95
CA TRP A 319 13.02 -4.43 -36.39
C TRP A 319 12.01 -5.28 -37.16
N ASN A 320 11.48 -4.71 -38.25
CA ASN A 320 10.77 -5.48 -39.27
C ASN A 320 11.76 -6.24 -40.17
N SER A 321 12.84 -5.55 -40.58
CA SER A 321 14.06 -6.11 -41.16
C SER A 321 15.13 -5.02 -41.09
N PRO A 322 16.28 -5.24 -40.41
CA PRO A 322 17.42 -4.34 -40.54
C PRO A 322 18.17 -4.67 -41.84
N GLY A 323 18.48 -3.65 -42.64
CA GLY A 323 19.26 -3.77 -43.85
C GLY A 323 20.76 -4.02 -43.59
N ASN A 324 21.55 -3.97 -44.68
CA ASN A 324 22.98 -4.30 -44.65
C ASN A 324 23.90 -3.08 -44.84
N GLY A 325 23.40 -1.84 -44.75
CA GLY A 325 24.22 -0.66 -45.03
C GLY A 325 23.67 0.72 -44.65
N GLU A 326 22.51 0.81 -43.98
CA GLU A 326 21.87 2.09 -43.65
C GLU A 326 22.05 2.44 -42.16
N GLY A 327 22.48 3.68 -41.88
CA GLY A 327 23.11 4.03 -40.60
C GLY A 327 22.19 4.46 -39.44
N CYS A 328 20.92 4.80 -39.72
CA CYS A 328 20.02 5.43 -38.74
C CYS A 328 18.66 4.73 -38.68
N ALA A 329 18.07 4.65 -37.48
CA ALA A 329 16.82 3.94 -37.22
C ALA A 329 15.57 4.85 -37.28
N ARG A 330 14.46 4.32 -37.80
CA ARG A 330 13.18 5.03 -37.94
C ARG A 330 12.00 4.12 -37.63
N PHE A 331 10.90 4.72 -37.16
CA PHE A 331 9.58 4.12 -37.15
C PHE A 331 8.97 4.23 -38.56
N ASP A 332 8.52 3.12 -39.13
CA ASP A 332 7.98 3.06 -40.50
C ASP A 332 6.47 2.78 -40.50
N GLY A 333 5.65 3.77 -40.86
CA GLY A 333 4.19 3.62 -40.92
C GLY A 333 3.71 2.58 -41.94
N SER A 334 4.48 2.31 -43.00
CA SER A 334 4.15 1.29 -44.00
C SER A 334 4.35 -0.13 -43.47
N GLN A 335 5.17 -0.27 -42.42
CA GLN A 335 5.48 -1.53 -41.73
C GLN A 335 4.83 -1.58 -40.34
N GLY A 336 3.75 -0.82 -40.10
CA GLY A 336 3.01 -0.86 -38.84
C GLY A 336 3.70 -0.15 -37.68
N TRP A 337 4.53 0.87 -37.95
CA TRP A 337 5.34 1.56 -36.93
C TRP A 337 6.31 0.63 -36.20
N LEU A 338 6.71 -0.47 -36.84
CA LEU A 338 7.91 -1.23 -36.50
C LEU A 338 9.16 -0.46 -36.95
N TRP A 339 10.33 -0.93 -36.51
CA TRP A 339 11.60 -0.29 -36.84
C TRP A 339 12.12 -0.76 -38.20
N ALA A 340 12.70 0.18 -38.94
CA ALA A 340 13.53 -0.07 -40.10
C ALA A 340 14.70 0.92 -40.07
N ASP A 341 15.81 0.58 -40.71
CA ASP A 341 16.88 1.54 -40.98
C ASP A 341 16.53 2.42 -42.21
N THR A 342 17.23 3.55 -42.34
CA THR A 342 17.49 4.21 -43.63
C THR A 342 18.73 5.11 -43.58
N ASP A 343 19.17 5.61 -44.73
CA ASP A 343 20.21 6.66 -44.83
C ASP A 343 19.86 7.86 -43.93
N CYS A 344 20.78 8.19 -43.02
CA CYS A 344 20.72 9.32 -42.11
C CYS A 344 20.49 10.69 -42.79
N GLN A 345 20.77 10.82 -44.09
CA GLN A 345 20.48 12.04 -44.88
C GLN A 345 18.99 12.21 -45.24
N MET A 346 18.17 11.15 -45.12
CA MET A 346 16.75 11.20 -45.45
C MET A 346 16.00 12.23 -44.60
N ARG A 347 15.12 13.00 -45.23
CA ARG A 347 14.33 14.02 -44.53
C ARG A 347 13.03 13.43 -44.02
N LEU A 348 13.04 13.00 -42.75
CA LEU A 348 11.90 12.38 -42.06
C LEU A 348 11.36 13.29 -40.96
N ASN A 349 10.16 12.99 -40.48
CA ASN A 349 9.63 13.55 -39.24
C ASN A 349 10.42 13.00 -38.04
N TYR A 350 10.22 13.53 -36.84
CA TYR A 350 11.00 13.08 -35.66
C TYR A 350 10.25 13.27 -34.34
N ILE A 351 10.66 12.50 -33.34
CA ILE A 351 10.12 12.55 -31.98
C ILE A 351 11.21 13.07 -31.04
N CYS A 352 11.01 14.27 -30.48
CA CYS A 352 11.85 14.74 -29.38
C CYS A 352 11.26 14.24 -28.06
N GLN A 353 12.04 13.51 -27.27
CA GLN A 353 11.72 13.25 -25.86
C GLN A 353 12.34 14.33 -24.96
N HIS A 354 11.66 14.61 -23.85
CA HIS A 354 12.12 15.49 -22.79
C HIS A 354 11.87 14.84 -21.42
N GLN A 355 12.87 14.92 -20.54
CA GLN A 355 12.72 14.58 -19.13
C GLN A 355 11.90 15.66 -18.38
N PRO A 356 11.25 15.28 -17.27
CA PRO A 356 10.62 16.24 -16.37
C PRO A 356 11.69 17.08 -15.67
N LYS A 357 11.41 18.36 -15.40
CA LYS A 357 12.34 19.27 -14.70
C LYS A 357 12.08 19.36 -13.19
N ALA A 358 10.89 18.95 -12.78
CA ALA A 358 10.38 19.05 -11.42
C ALA A 358 9.35 17.95 -11.18
N CYS A 359 9.29 17.43 -9.96
CA CYS A 359 8.29 16.45 -9.55
C CYS A 359 6.93 17.11 -9.31
N GLY A 360 6.91 18.41 -9.01
CA GLY A 360 5.72 19.13 -8.56
C GLY A 360 5.57 19.01 -7.05
N ARG A 361 4.50 19.59 -6.47
CA ARG A 361 4.31 19.54 -5.01
C ARG A 361 4.02 18.11 -4.55
N PRO A 362 4.70 17.57 -3.52
CA PRO A 362 4.33 16.30 -2.93
C PRO A 362 3.12 16.47 -2.00
N GLU A 363 2.61 15.36 -1.48
CA GLU A 363 1.66 15.37 -0.36
C GLU A 363 2.31 15.98 0.91
N GLN A 364 1.53 16.75 1.66
CA GLN A 364 1.86 17.22 3.00
C GLN A 364 0.76 16.74 3.98
N PRO A 365 1.08 15.87 4.96
CA PRO A 365 0.10 15.34 5.90
C PRO A 365 -0.62 16.43 6.72
N PRO A 366 -1.83 16.16 7.24
CA PRO A 366 -2.43 17.01 8.27
C PRO A 366 -1.54 17.03 9.52
N ASN A 367 -1.57 18.13 10.26
CA ASN A 367 -0.76 18.39 11.44
C ASN A 367 0.74 18.16 11.19
N SER A 368 1.26 18.82 10.15
CA SER A 368 2.67 18.73 9.75
C SER A 368 3.20 20.01 9.10
N THR A 369 4.51 20.19 9.22
CA THR A 369 5.30 21.16 8.47
C THR A 369 6.12 20.46 7.38
N MET A 370 6.18 21.08 6.20
CA MET A 370 6.99 20.66 5.06
C MET A 370 7.99 21.75 4.71
N ARG A 371 9.26 21.37 4.54
CA ARG A 371 10.39 22.28 4.27
C ARG A 371 11.08 21.91 2.96
N THR A 372 11.20 22.88 2.06
CA THR A 372 12.00 22.78 0.84
C THR A 372 12.28 24.17 0.25
N GLU A 373 13.33 24.29 -0.55
CA GLU A 373 13.62 25.46 -1.38
C GLU A 373 13.00 25.37 -2.78
N SER A 374 12.74 24.15 -3.30
CA SER A 374 12.20 23.93 -4.66
C SER A 374 11.54 22.55 -4.81
N PHE A 375 10.94 22.30 -5.97
CA PHE A 375 10.38 20.99 -6.34
C PHE A 375 11.03 20.41 -7.60
N ASP A 376 12.21 20.94 -7.96
CA ASP A 376 12.98 20.59 -9.16
C ASP A 376 13.71 19.24 -8.96
N VAL A 377 14.13 18.61 -10.07
CA VAL A 377 14.88 17.34 -10.01
C VAL A 377 16.18 17.50 -9.21
N GLY A 378 16.40 16.59 -8.26
CA GLY A 378 17.49 16.63 -7.29
C GLY A 378 17.17 17.38 -5.99
N ALA A 379 16.03 18.07 -5.88
CA ALA A 379 15.63 18.76 -4.65
C ALA A 379 15.12 17.78 -3.58
N THR A 380 15.39 18.09 -2.31
CA THR A 380 14.94 17.33 -1.14
C THR A 380 13.86 18.08 -0.36
N VAL A 381 12.84 17.35 0.10
CA VAL A 381 11.73 17.85 0.93
C VAL A 381 11.82 17.20 2.31
N GLU A 382 11.94 18.00 3.37
CA GLU A 382 11.95 17.56 4.77
C GLU A 382 10.54 17.70 5.39
N TYR A 383 10.16 16.74 6.21
CA TYR A 383 8.88 16.67 6.91
C TYR A 383 9.08 16.59 8.42
N ALA A 384 8.29 17.34 9.18
CA ALA A 384 8.15 17.20 10.63
C ALA A 384 6.69 17.35 11.04
N CYS A 385 6.21 16.52 11.96
CA CYS A 385 4.83 16.61 12.46
C CYS A 385 4.69 17.67 13.57
N ASP A 386 3.49 18.21 13.71
CA ASP A 386 3.16 19.18 14.75
C ASP A 386 3.08 18.51 16.14
N ASP A 387 3.17 19.30 17.22
CA ASP A 387 3.25 18.79 18.60
C ASP A 387 2.20 17.71 18.91
N GLY A 388 2.64 16.63 19.57
CA GLY A 388 1.80 15.49 19.94
C GLY A 388 1.54 14.47 18.81
N HIS A 389 2.13 14.65 17.62
CA HIS A 389 2.02 13.71 16.50
C HIS A 389 3.37 13.01 16.22
N LEU A 390 3.33 11.71 15.94
CA LEU A 390 4.47 10.92 15.50
C LEU A 390 4.52 10.87 13.96
N LEU A 391 5.71 11.06 13.39
CA LEU A 391 5.96 10.86 11.97
C LEU A 391 6.18 9.37 11.69
N VAL A 392 5.34 8.80 10.82
CA VAL A 392 5.42 7.40 10.39
C VAL A 392 5.73 7.36 8.88
N GLY A 393 6.98 7.09 8.52
CA GLY A 393 7.48 7.10 7.15
C GLY A 393 8.84 7.82 7.04
N PRO A 394 9.29 8.18 5.82
CA PRO A 394 10.54 8.91 5.63
C PRO A 394 10.42 10.36 6.07
N THR A 395 11.42 10.88 6.80
CA THR A 395 11.50 12.29 7.21
C THR A 395 11.98 13.20 6.08
N VAL A 396 12.65 12.67 5.06
CA VAL A 396 13.16 13.40 3.90
C VAL A 396 12.85 12.61 2.63
N ARG A 397 12.44 13.29 1.55
CA ARG A 397 12.20 12.69 0.23
C ARG A 397 12.86 13.49 -0.88
N THR A 398 13.42 12.83 -1.89
CA THR A 398 14.17 13.42 -3.01
C THR A 398 13.35 13.37 -4.30
N CYS A 399 13.31 14.46 -5.06
CA CYS A 399 12.75 14.48 -6.41
C CYS A 399 13.71 13.82 -7.41
N LEU A 400 13.30 12.70 -8.02
CA LEU A 400 14.11 11.90 -8.94
C LEU A 400 13.99 12.39 -10.40
N GLU A 401 14.95 12.01 -11.25
CA GLU A 401 14.94 12.29 -12.70
C GLU A 401 13.71 11.73 -13.45
N THR A 402 12.99 10.80 -12.83
CA THR A 402 11.71 10.26 -13.32
C THR A 402 10.54 11.24 -13.19
N GLY A 403 10.70 12.36 -12.46
CA GLY A 403 9.64 13.31 -12.16
C GLY A 403 8.73 12.89 -10.99
N PHE A 404 9.17 11.92 -10.19
CA PHE A 404 8.49 11.48 -8.97
C PHE A 404 9.44 11.51 -7.78
N TYR A 405 8.89 11.61 -6.57
CA TYR A 405 9.68 11.50 -5.34
C TYR A 405 10.05 10.05 -5.06
N ASP A 406 11.18 9.84 -4.39
CA ASP A 406 11.50 8.56 -3.75
C ASP A 406 10.50 8.20 -2.63
N GLU A 407 10.50 6.92 -2.27
CA GLU A 407 9.70 6.32 -1.18
C GLU A 407 8.19 6.70 -1.19
N PHE A 408 7.52 6.53 -0.05
CA PHE A 408 6.11 6.89 0.14
C PHE A 408 6.00 8.16 1.01
N PRO A 409 4.92 8.96 0.88
CA PRO A 409 4.70 10.08 1.79
C PRO A 409 4.61 9.58 3.24
N PRO A 410 5.22 10.29 4.22
CA PRO A 410 5.05 9.97 5.63
C PRO A 410 3.62 10.32 6.08
N VAL A 411 3.19 9.76 7.21
CA VAL A 411 1.91 10.09 7.85
C VAL A 411 2.15 10.60 9.27
N CYS A 412 1.59 11.78 9.59
CA CYS A 412 1.57 12.29 10.95
C CYS A 412 0.39 11.71 11.72
N LYS A 413 0.67 10.83 12.69
CA LYS A 413 -0.33 10.17 13.53
C LYS A 413 -0.24 10.64 14.97
N ARG A 414 -1.36 11.04 15.55
CA ARG A 414 -1.53 11.03 17.00
C ARG A 414 -1.88 9.61 17.45
N ILE A 415 -0.98 8.98 18.19
CA ILE A 415 -1.11 7.59 18.65
C ILE A 415 -1.45 7.61 20.14
N ASP A 416 -2.66 7.16 20.49
CA ASP A 416 -3.17 7.02 21.86
C ASP A 416 -3.68 5.58 22.06
N CYS A 417 -3.05 4.79 22.93
CA CYS A 417 -3.32 3.35 23.11
C CYS A 417 -4.58 3.02 23.93
N GLY A 418 -5.41 4.02 24.22
CA GLY A 418 -6.55 3.92 25.13
C GLY A 418 -6.15 3.62 26.58
N PHE A 419 -7.16 3.60 27.47
CA PHE A 419 -6.94 3.26 28.87
C PHE A 419 -6.54 1.77 29.01
N PRO A 420 -5.54 1.44 29.87
CA PRO A 420 -5.18 0.07 30.16
C PRO A 420 -6.38 -0.73 30.68
N ALA A 421 -6.43 -2.01 30.34
CA ALA A 421 -7.47 -2.91 30.85
C ALA A 421 -7.26 -3.17 32.35
N GLU A 422 -8.36 -3.14 33.10
CA GLU A 422 -8.40 -3.51 34.52
C GLU A 422 -8.09 -5.02 34.70
N ILE A 423 -7.47 -5.37 35.83
CA ILE A 423 -7.09 -6.76 36.15
C ILE A 423 -7.75 -7.19 37.47
N PRO A 424 -8.37 -8.39 37.55
CA PRO A 424 -8.96 -8.87 38.79
C PRO A 424 -7.91 -9.02 39.89
N ARG A 425 -8.23 -8.55 41.10
CA ARG A 425 -7.35 -8.60 42.28
C ARG A 425 -6.03 -7.83 42.10
N GLY A 426 -6.09 -6.74 41.34
CA GLY A 426 -5.00 -5.79 41.14
C GLY A 426 -5.53 -4.45 40.61
N GLY A 427 -4.61 -3.62 40.13
CA GLY A 427 -4.90 -2.30 39.57
C GLY A 427 -3.72 -1.80 38.74
N TYR A 428 -3.82 -0.57 38.24
CA TYR A 428 -2.76 0.07 37.48
C TYR A 428 -2.68 1.58 37.73
N GLU A 429 -1.49 2.14 37.49
CA GLU A 429 -1.22 3.56 37.47
C GLU A 429 -0.65 3.96 36.10
N LEU A 430 -1.10 5.09 35.55
CA LEU A 430 -0.54 5.69 34.34
C LEU A 430 0.58 6.65 34.71
N ILE A 431 1.80 6.33 34.31
CA ILE A 431 2.95 7.20 34.56
C ILE A 431 2.78 8.47 33.72
N ASN A 432 2.81 9.62 34.39
CA ASN A 432 2.49 10.95 33.85
C ASN A 432 1.01 11.13 33.40
N ASN A 433 0.09 10.24 33.78
CA ASN A 433 -1.34 10.28 33.42
C ASN A 433 -1.64 10.31 31.91
N SER A 434 -0.70 9.90 31.04
CA SER A 434 -0.86 9.88 29.58
C SER A 434 -1.10 8.46 29.05
N VAL A 435 -1.79 8.36 27.90
CA VAL A 435 -1.99 7.11 27.14
C VAL A 435 -1.43 7.18 25.72
N SER A 436 -0.72 8.26 25.39
CA SER A 436 -0.10 8.51 24.09
C SER A 436 1.13 7.62 23.85
N TYR A 437 1.65 7.57 22.63
CA TYR A 437 2.88 6.86 22.27
C TYR A 437 4.01 7.05 23.30
N LEU A 438 4.70 5.95 23.63
CA LEU A 438 5.72 5.83 24.69
C LEU A 438 5.26 6.11 26.13
N SER A 439 3.98 6.41 26.37
CA SER A 439 3.42 6.41 27.73
C SER A 439 3.56 5.03 28.38
N HIS A 440 3.60 4.99 29.71
CA HIS A 440 3.78 3.76 30.47
C HIS A 440 2.64 3.53 31.45
N VAL A 441 2.17 2.29 31.51
CA VAL A 441 1.32 1.80 32.59
C VAL A 441 2.15 0.91 33.52
N GLN A 442 1.96 1.09 34.82
CA GLN A 442 2.51 0.24 35.87
C GLN A 442 1.36 -0.48 36.58
N TYR A 443 1.30 -1.80 36.44
CA TYR A 443 0.35 -2.67 37.15
C TYR A 443 0.88 -3.04 38.54
N SER A 444 -0.06 -3.38 39.44
CA SER A 444 0.18 -3.90 40.80
C SER A 444 -0.92 -4.90 41.20
N CYS A 445 -0.59 -5.92 41.99
CA CYS A 445 -1.57 -6.86 42.54
C CYS A 445 -1.96 -6.52 43.99
N GLU A 446 -3.15 -6.96 44.42
CA GLU A 446 -3.58 -6.90 45.82
C GLU A 446 -2.68 -7.77 46.74
N PRO A 447 -2.55 -7.43 48.04
CA PRO A 447 -1.83 -8.28 49.00
C PRO A 447 -2.34 -9.73 49.02
N GLY A 448 -1.42 -10.68 48.87
CA GLY A 448 -1.71 -12.11 48.80
C GLY A 448 -1.99 -12.64 47.39
N TYR A 449 -1.76 -11.81 46.36
CA TYR A 449 -1.68 -12.23 44.97
C TYR A 449 -0.30 -11.90 44.40
N GLU A 450 0.29 -12.85 43.66
CA GLU A 450 1.54 -12.68 42.94
C GLU A 450 1.27 -12.32 41.47
N MET A 451 2.13 -11.48 40.89
CA MET A 451 1.96 -11.05 39.51
C MET A 451 2.64 -12.01 38.54
N VAL A 452 1.87 -12.51 37.57
CA VAL A 452 2.40 -13.30 36.45
C VAL A 452 2.17 -12.57 35.13
N GLY A 453 3.26 -12.03 34.58
CA GLY A 453 3.27 -11.23 33.34
C GLY A 453 4.28 -10.10 33.42
N ARG A 454 4.19 -9.13 32.51
CA ARG A 454 4.96 -7.87 32.60
C ARG A 454 4.20 -6.87 33.44
N SER A 455 4.81 -6.37 34.52
CA SER A 455 4.21 -5.35 35.39
C SER A 455 4.16 -3.98 34.73
N ARG A 456 5.10 -3.67 33.84
CA ARG A 456 5.16 -2.43 33.05
C ARG A 456 4.88 -2.72 31.58
N LEU A 457 3.95 -2.00 30.99
CA LEU A 457 3.74 -1.96 29.53
C LEU A 457 4.03 -0.56 28.99
N VAL A 458 4.20 -0.45 27.68
CA VAL A 458 4.45 0.80 26.94
C VAL A 458 3.38 0.95 25.86
N CYS A 459 2.91 2.17 25.61
CA CYS A 459 2.08 2.46 24.45
C CYS A 459 2.95 2.43 23.18
N ASP A 460 2.65 1.48 22.28
CA ASP A 460 3.43 1.18 21.08
C ASP A 460 2.89 1.88 19.82
N ILE A 461 3.63 1.77 18.72
CA ILE A 461 3.26 2.38 17.43
C ILE A 461 1.98 1.77 16.81
N ASP A 462 1.64 0.53 17.19
CA ASP A 462 0.44 -0.20 16.76
C ASP A 462 -0.88 0.29 17.43
N GLU A 463 -0.88 1.50 18.02
CA GLU A 463 -2.01 2.08 18.77
C GLU A 463 -2.48 1.17 19.93
N ARG A 464 -1.54 0.41 20.52
CA ARG A 464 -1.79 -0.61 21.56
C ARG A 464 -0.68 -0.64 22.60
N TRP A 465 -1.03 -1.05 23.82
CA TRP A 465 -0.07 -1.43 24.84
C TRP A 465 0.74 -2.65 24.38
N ASN A 466 2.06 -2.61 24.54
CA ASN A 466 3.01 -3.54 23.93
C ASN A 466 3.06 -4.96 24.55
N GLY A 467 1.94 -5.44 25.09
CA GLY A 467 1.76 -6.74 25.69
C GLY A 467 0.35 -6.93 26.26
N PRO A 468 -0.07 -8.17 26.57
CA PRO A 468 -1.28 -8.39 27.34
C PRO A 468 -1.10 -7.88 28.79
N PRO A 469 -2.18 -7.45 29.47
CA PRO A 469 -2.16 -7.18 30.90
C PRO A 469 -1.62 -8.39 31.70
N PRO A 470 -0.86 -8.17 32.79
CA PRO A 470 -0.47 -9.25 33.69
C PRO A 470 -1.69 -9.77 34.46
N ARG A 471 -1.58 -10.98 35.01
CA ARG A 471 -2.60 -11.54 35.93
C ARG A 471 -2.07 -11.58 37.36
N CYS A 472 -3.00 -11.50 38.31
CA CYS A 472 -2.73 -11.65 39.74
C CYS A 472 -3.18 -13.04 40.18
N ASP A 473 -2.25 -14.00 40.18
CA ASP A 473 -2.51 -15.37 40.66
C ASP A 473 -2.45 -15.37 42.20
N VAL A 474 -3.28 -16.16 42.87
CA VAL A 474 -3.30 -16.17 44.35
C VAL A 474 -2.05 -16.89 44.90
N VAL A 475 -1.37 -16.24 45.86
CA VAL A 475 -0.17 -16.77 46.51
C VAL A 475 -0.49 -18.11 47.17
N ARG A 476 0.42 -19.08 47.03
CA ARG A 476 0.30 -20.42 47.60
C ARG A 476 1.17 -20.55 48.83
N CYS A 477 0.67 -21.28 49.84
CA CYS A 477 1.50 -21.74 50.94
C CYS A 477 1.99 -23.16 50.67
N GLU A 478 3.12 -23.53 51.28
CA GLU A 478 3.60 -24.91 51.32
C GLU A 478 2.57 -25.85 51.97
N ASP A 479 2.58 -27.11 51.54
CA ASP A 479 1.74 -28.17 52.13
C ASP A 479 1.97 -28.24 53.65
N PRO A 480 0.92 -28.07 54.49
CA PRO A 480 1.10 -27.91 55.93
C PRO A 480 1.67 -29.20 56.55
N PRO A 481 2.74 -29.13 57.36
CA PRO A 481 3.48 -30.31 57.80
C PRO A 481 2.63 -31.37 58.49
N VAL A 482 2.93 -32.65 58.20
CA VAL A 482 2.32 -33.81 58.87
C VAL A 482 2.96 -33.97 60.25
N ILE A 483 2.13 -33.94 61.30
CA ILE A 483 2.59 -34.00 62.69
C ILE A 483 2.54 -35.46 63.23
N PRO A 484 3.56 -35.92 63.99
CA PRO A 484 3.52 -37.23 64.63
C PRO A 484 2.35 -37.35 65.60
N ASN A 485 1.72 -38.53 65.65
CA ASN A 485 0.53 -38.80 66.49
C ASN A 485 -0.63 -37.82 66.29
N GLY A 486 -0.75 -37.24 65.08
CA GLY A 486 -1.87 -36.38 64.71
C GLY A 486 -2.24 -36.48 63.23
N ARG A 487 -3.20 -35.64 62.83
CA ARG A 487 -3.68 -35.47 61.47
C ARG A 487 -4.01 -33.99 61.23
N VAL A 488 -3.94 -33.56 59.98
CA VAL A 488 -4.42 -32.24 59.56
C VAL A 488 -5.71 -32.41 58.74
N SER A 489 -6.72 -31.61 59.06
CA SER A 489 -7.97 -31.48 58.30
C SER A 489 -7.95 -30.13 57.60
N ILE A 490 -8.30 -30.08 56.31
CA ILE A 490 -8.20 -28.86 55.51
C ILE A 490 -9.38 -28.80 54.57
N ARG A 491 -10.07 -27.66 54.54
CA ARG A 491 -11.39 -27.54 53.93
C ARG A 491 -11.32 -27.34 52.40
N ASN A 492 -10.22 -26.77 51.92
CA ASN A 492 -9.95 -26.50 50.50
C ASN A 492 -8.54 -26.99 50.11
N LYS A 493 -8.37 -27.39 48.84
CA LYS A 493 -7.06 -27.55 48.16
C LYS A 493 -7.13 -26.90 46.77
N PRO A 494 -6.06 -26.31 46.21
CA PRO A 494 -4.72 -26.12 46.80
C PRO A 494 -4.70 -25.12 47.97
N PHE A 495 -3.58 -25.06 48.69
CA PHE A 495 -3.40 -24.14 49.82
C PHE A 495 -2.99 -22.77 49.32
N VAL A 496 -3.91 -21.81 49.43
CA VAL A 496 -3.77 -20.44 48.91
C VAL A 496 -3.96 -19.42 50.03
N TYR A 497 -3.54 -18.18 49.83
CA TYR A 497 -3.76 -17.07 50.77
C TYR A 497 -5.18 -17.07 51.36
N GLY A 498 -5.29 -17.00 52.68
CA GLY A 498 -6.56 -17.09 53.43
C GLY A 498 -7.07 -18.51 53.70
N SER A 499 -6.37 -19.56 53.23
CA SER A 499 -6.68 -20.96 53.60
C SER A 499 -6.36 -21.20 55.07
N VAL A 500 -7.21 -21.98 55.75
CA VAL A 500 -7.00 -22.41 57.14
C VAL A 500 -6.86 -23.93 57.19
N ALA A 501 -5.81 -24.42 57.86
CA ALA A 501 -5.61 -25.82 58.20
C ALA A 501 -5.88 -26.06 59.70
N GLU A 502 -6.48 -27.20 60.03
CA GLU A 502 -6.98 -27.53 61.37
C GLU A 502 -6.36 -28.86 61.85
N TYR A 503 -5.58 -28.80 62.92
CA TYR A 503 -4.81 -29.94 63.45
C TYR A 503 -5.54 -30.69 64.57
N PHE A 504 -5.42 -32.02 64.57
CA PHE A 504 -6.01 -32.92 65.56
C PHE A 504 -4.99 -33.98 65.98
N CYS A 505 -4.87 -34.27 67.28
CA CYS A 505 -4.12 -35.44 67.73
C CYS A 505 -4.93 -36.75 67.59
N THR A 506 -4.24 -37.88 67.61
CA THR A 506 -4.85 -39.20 67.71
C THR A 506 -5.32 -39.47 69.15
N LYS A 507 -6.19 -40.47 69.35
CA LYS A 507 -6.78 -40.77 70.66
C LYS A 507 -5.70 -41.16 71.68
N GLY A 508 -5.70 -40.53 72.84
CA GLY A 508 -4.67 -40.69 73.87
C GLY A 508 -3.48 -39.74 73.71
N PHE A 509 -3.62 -38.68 72.89
CA PHE A 509 -2.65 -37.59 72.77
C PHE A 509 -3.35 -36.22 72.84
N LEU A 510 -2.72 -35.27 73.52
CA LEU A 510 -3.17 -33.88 73.67
C LEU A 510 -2.41 -32.95 72.72
N LEU A 511 -3.11 -32.00 72.11
CA LEU A 511 -2.55 -31.00 71.21
C LEU A 511 -1.88 -29.85 71.98
N HIS A 512 -0.68 -29.48 71.58
CA HIS A 512 0.08 -28.37 72.14
C HIS A 512 0.59 -27.45 71.02
N GLY A 513 0.10 -26.21 70.97
CA GLY A 513 0.34 -25.25 69.89
C GLY A 513 -0.97 -24.78 69.24
N SER A 514 -0.88 -24.04 68.13
CA SER A 514 -2.04 -23.50 67.41
C SER A 514 -2.84 -24.63 66.73
N GLN A 515 -4.11 -24.82 67.13
CA GLN A 515 -5.03 -25.78 66.48
C GLN A 515 -5.35 -25.39 65.03
N PHE A 516 -5.43 -24.08 64.77
CA PHE A 516 -5.70 -23.51 63.46
C PHE A 516 -4.46 -22.74 63.01
N VAL A 517 -4.10 -22.88 61.73
CA VAL A 517 -3.07 -22.07 61.08
C VAL A 517 -3.58 -21.52 59.76
N THR A 518 -3.24 -20.26 59.44
CA THR A 518 -3.73 -19.50 58.28
C THR A 518 -2.60 -19.20 57.29
N CYS A 519 -2.86 -19.35 56.00
CA CYS A 519 -1.93 -18.98 54.94
C CYS A 519 -1.89 -17.45 54.75
N LEU A 520 -0.73 -16.84 55.01
CA LEU A 520 -0.48 -15.40 54.94
C LEU A 520 -0.19 -14.91 53.50
N PRO A 521 -0.25 -13.58 53.24
CA PRO A 521 0.12 -12.99 51.95
C PRO A 521 1.54 -13.33 51.45
N SER A 522 2.42 -13.75 52.35
CA SER A 522 3.82 -14.12 52.12
C SER A 522 4.04 -15.56 51.65
N GLY A 523 2.99 -16.38 51.53
CA GLY A 523 3.12 -17.82 51.23
C GLY A 523 3.58 -18.66 52.42
N THR A 524 3.55 -18.10 53.63
CA THR A 524 3.90 -18.77 54.90
C THR A 524 2.67 -18.94 55.78
N TRP A 525 2.68 -19.94 56.65
CA TRP A 525 1.66 -20.11 57.69
C TRP A 525 1.88 -19.12 58.85
N ASP A 526 0.81 -18.66 59.48
CA ASP A 526 0.80 -17.69 60.60
C ASP A 526 1.31 -18.25 61.95
N SER A 527 1.54 -19.55 62.04
CA SER A 527 2.04 -20.25 63.23
C SER A 527 2.77 -21.54 62.84
N PRO A 528 3.75 -21.99 63.65
CA PRO A 528 4.40 -23.28 63.46
C PRO A 528 3.43 -24.45 63.71
N PRO A 529 3.67 -25.64 63.14
CA PRO A 529 2.81 -26.80 63.32
C PRO A 529 2.81 -27.27 64.80
N PRO A 530 1.64 -27.63 65.37
CA PRO A 530 1.54 -28.06 66.76
C PRO A 530 2.07 -29.47 67.01
N HIS A 531 2.35 -29.80 68.27
CA HIS A 531 2.82 -31.11 68.70
C HIS A 531 1.74 -31.92 69.45
N CYS A 532 1.82 -33.24 69.39
CA CYS A 532 0.93 -34.17 70.08
C CYS A 532 1.67 -34.96 71.15
N TYR A 533 1.37 -34.71 72.43
CA TYR A 533 1.98 -35.37 73.59
C TYR A 533 1.04 -36.44 74.17
N PRO A 534 1.55 -37.58 74.67
CA PRO A 534 0.69 -38.63 75.22
C PRO A 534 -0.09 -38.14 76.44
N GLU A 535 -1.36 -38.55 76.53
CA GLU A 535 -2.28 -38.21 77.62
C GLU A 535 -1.94 -39.04 78.87
N GLU A 536 -1.32 -38.40 79.87
CA GLU A 536 -0.93 -39.08 81.11
C GLU A 536 -2.17 -39.60 81.86
N ARG A 537 -2.25 -40.93 82.02
CA ARG A 537 -3.33 -41.56 82.79
C ARG A 537 -3.14 -41.26 84.28
N PRO A 538 -4.11 -40.60 84.96
CA PRO A 538 -4.02 -40.39 86.40
C PRO A 538 -3.99 -41.74 87.12
N THR A 539 -2.84 -42.06 87.70
CA THR A 539 -2.61 -43.34 88.39
C THR A 539 -2.78 -43.12 89.88
N THR A 540 -3.93 -43.56 90.40
CA THR A 540 -4.28 -43.44 91.82
C THR A 540 -3.22 -44.09 92.71
N THR A 541 -2.64 -43.33 93.66
CA THR A 541 -1.81 -43.89 94.73
C THR A 541 -2.21 -43.26 96.07
N THR A 542 -2.65 -44.11 96.98
CA THR A 542 -3.16 -43.75 98.32
C THR A 542 -2.00 -43.46 99.27
N THR A 543 -2.09 -42.41 100.10
CA THR A 543 -1.31 -42.32 101.34
C THR A 543 -2.11 -41.60 102.43
N SER A 544 -2.45 -42.37 103.47
CA SER A 544 -2.96 -41.94 104.77
C SER A 544 -1.81 -41.49 105.69
N THR A 545 -1.97 -40.74 106.79
CA THR A 545 -3.05 -39.88 107.33
C THR A 545 -2.44 -39.16 108.54
N THR A 546 -2.77 -37.90 108.82
CA THR A 546 -2.75 -37.38 110.21
C THR A 546 -3.80 -36.28 110.40
N THR A 547 -4.49 -36.27 111.55
CA THR A 547 -5.72 -35.50 111.76
C THR A 547 -5.68 -34.71 113.08
N THR A 548 -5.87 -33.39 113.05
CA THR A 548 -6.38 -32.59 114.18
C THR A 548 -6.98 -31.29 113.60
N THR A 549 -8.28 -31.09 113.36
CA THR A 549 -9.51 -31.12 114.19
C THR A 549 -9.95 -29.73 114.67
N SER A 550 -10.93 -29.15 113.94
CA SER A 550 -11.91 -28.09 114.33
C SER A 550 -11.36 -26.69 114.75
N THR A 551 -12.12 -25.57 114.68
CA THR A 551 -13.59 -25.43 114.79
C THR A 551 -14.21 -24.30 113.94
N THR A 552 -15.48 -24.52 113.60
CA THR A 552 -16.46 -23.77 112.79
C THR A 552 -16.73 -22.30 113.17
N THR A 553 -17.05 -21.46 112.17
CA THR A 553 -18.27 -20.61 112.17
C THR A 553 -18.72 -20.28 110.73
N SER A 554 -19.95 -19.80 110.51
CA SER A 554 -20.62 -19.82 109.20
C SER A 554 -21.67 -18.72 108.96
N THR A 555 -21.70 -18.15 107.75
CA THR A 555 -22.85 -17.51 107.04
C THR A 555 -22.42 -17.32 105.57
N THR A 556 -23.10 -17.71 104.48
CA THR A 556 -24.53 -17.85 104.11
C THR A 556 -25.18 -16.55 103.59
N THR A 557 -25.24 -16.35 102.25
CA THR A 557 -26.47 -16.05 101.47
C THR A 557 -26.22 -15.78 99.97
N THR A 558 -27.24 -16.11 99.16
CA THR A 558 -27.56 -15.70 97.77
C THR A 558 -29.12 -15.62 97.70
N PRO A 559 -29.85 -15.34 96.58
CA PRO A 559 -29.49 -14.90 95.22
C PRO A 559 -30.40 -13.78 94.58
N VAL A 560 -29.98 -13.18 93.42
CA VAL A 560 -30.82 -12.79 92.23
C VAL A 560 -31.92 -11.69 92.42
N PRO A 561 -32.49 -10.97 91.40
CA PRO A 561 -32.35 -10.98 89.91
C PRO A 561 -31.62 -9.71 89.35
N THR A 562 -31.90 -8.97 88.23
CA THR A 562 -33.01 -8.86 87.24
C THR A 562 -32.59 -8.21 85.87
N THR A 563 -33.58 -7.94 85.00
CA THR A 563 -33.64 -7.35 83.63
C THR A 563 -33.38 -5.83 83.54
N THR A 564 -33.01 -5.15 82.43
CA THR A 564 -32.55 -5.39 81.01
C THR A 564 -31.88 -4.06 80.51
N THR A 565 -31.70 -3.58 79.26
CA THR A 565 -32.18 -3.86 77.86
C THR A 565 -31.19 -3.25 76.81
N THR A 566 -31.48 -3.36 75.50
CA THR A 566 -30.59 -3.05 74.34
C THR A 566 -30.65 -1.62 73.78
N THR A 567 -29.52 -1.08 73.24
CA THR A 567 -29.42 -0.34 71.94
C THR A 567 -27.96 -0.01 71.52
N THR A 568 -27.77 0.36 70.24
CA THR A 568 -26.48 0.56 69.53
C THR A 568 -25.99 2.01 69.50
N PRO A 569 -24.68 2.26 69.27
CA PRO A 569 -24.26 3.37 68.38
C PRO A 569 -23.09 3.06 67.43
N ALA A 570 -22.80 4.01 66.53
CA ALA A 570 -21.73 3.96 65.51
C ALA A 570 -20.53 4.90 65.86
N PRO A 571 -19.34 4.75 65.23
CA PRO A 571 -18.12 5.48 65.62
C PRO A 571 -17.95 6.86 64.95
N THR A 572 -17.11 7.72 65.55
CA THR A 572 -16.74 9.06 65.03
C THR A 572 -15.25 9.37 65.22
N THR A 573 -14.76 10.38 64.49
CA THR A 573 -13.35 10.79 64.37
C THR A 573 -12.82 11.69 65.51
N PRO A 574 -11.50 11.72 65.76
CA PRO A 574 -10.82 12.83 66.45
C PRO A 574 -9.97 13.73 65.51
N ARG A 575 -9.68 14.96 65.97
CA ARG A 575 -8.78 15.95 65.33
C ARG A 575 -7.39 15.96 65.99
N LEU A 576 -6.41 16.58 65.32
CA LEU A 576 -5.11 17.00 65.88
C LEU A 576 -4.90 18.52 65.75
N ILE A 577 -4.00 19.08 66.57
CA ILE A 577 -3.71 20.53 66.65
C ILE A 577 -2.17 20.79 66.62
N LEU A 578 -1.84 21.99 66.15
CA LEU A 578 -0.52 22.57 65.83
C LEU A 578 0.49 22.68 67.00
N PRO A 579 1.78 22.96 66.66
CA PRO A 579 2.38 24.22 67.14
C PRO A 579 3.08 25.06 66.04
N THR A 580 3.51 26.29 66.35
CA THR A 580 4.09 27.26 65.40
C THR A 580 5.48 27.77 65.79
N ARG A 581 6.28 28.26 64.82
CA ARG A 581 7.06 29.52 64.98
C ARG A 581 7.64 30.11 63.68
N ARG A 582 7.55 31.46 63.58
CA ARG A 582 8.43 32.52 63.00
C ARG A 582 9.60 32.17 62.03
N ARG A 583 10.16 33.09 61.22
CA ARG A 583 9.80 34.41 60.61
C ARG A 583 11.12 35.00 60.04
N ASN A 584 11.18 35.51 58.80
CA ASN A 584 12.06 36.63 58.41
C ASN A 584 11.73 37.20 57.01
N ARG A 585 12.13 38.45 56.74
CA ARG A 585 11.95 39.20 55.47
C ARG A 585 12.92 40.40 55.40
N PRO A 586 13.45 40.75 54.21
CA PRO A 586 13.36 42.13 53.65
C PRO A 586 12.66 42.10 52.27
N THR A 587 11.74 43.01 51.85
CA THR A 587 11.92 44.40 51.32
C THR A 587 12.96 44.52 50.20
N SER A 588 12.73 45.18 49.05
CA SER A 588 11.58 45.95 48.48
C SER A 588 11.83 46.15 46.96
N VAL A 589 10.87 46.51 46.09
CA VAL A 589 10.42 47.87 45.69
C VAL A 589 9.43 47.72 44.50
N GLU A 590 8.53 48.68 44.29
CA GLU A 590 7.71 48.87 43.05
C GLU A 590 8.09 50.21 42.38
N PRO A 591 7.91 50.43 41.05
CA PRO A 591 6.61 50.92 40.58
C PRO A 591 6.19 50.55 39.13
N ARG A 592 4.89 50.71 38.83
CA ARG A 592 4.30 50.79 37.47
C ARG A 592 4.28 52.23 36.91
N PRO A 593 4.48 52.40 35.58
CA PRO A 593 3.59 53.22 34.73
C PRO A 593 3.17 52.43 33.46
N SER A 594 1.94 52.37 32.93
CA SER A 594 0.89 53.37 32.61
C SER A 594 1.05 54.08 31.25
N THR A 595 0.26 53.61 30.27
CA THR A 595 -0.30 54.33 29.09
C THR A 595 0.60 55.10 28.10
N LEU A 596 0.42 54.84 26.79
CA LEU A 596 0.01 55.88 25.81
C LEU A 596 -0.40 55.27 24.45
N ARG A 597 -1.07 56.08 23.60
CA ARG A 597 -1.57 55.75 22.24
C ARG A 597 -1.17 56.89 21.28
N PRO A 598 -0.69 56.58 20.07
CA PRO A 598 -1.28 57.16 18.86
C PRO A 598 -1.59 56.04 17.83
N THR A 599 -2.73 56.01 17.12
CA THR A 599 -3.28 56.99 16.15
C THR A 599 -2.53 56.96 14.82
N SER A 600 -3.19 56.45 13.78
CA SER A 600 -2.73 56.38 12.38
C SER A 600 -2.67 57.76 11.71
N PRO A 601 -2.12 57.83 10.49
CA PRO A 601 -2.96 58.30 9.38
C PRO A 601 -2.97 57.36 8.16
N ILE A 602 -3.93 57.59 7.28
CA ILE A 602 -4.15 56.90 6.00
C ILE A 602 -3.64 57.79 4.86
N THR A 603 -3.02 57.19 3.83
CA THR A 603 -2.99 57.74 2.46
C THR A 603 -3.03 56.61 1.43
N ASP A 604 -4.11 56.53 0.66
CA ASP A 604 -4.11 55.87 -0.66
C ASP A 604 -3.19 56.62 -1.64
N ILE A 605 -2.70 55.94 -2.69
CA ILE A 605 -2.81 56.39 -4.10
C ILE A 605 -2.27 55.33 -5.09
N THR A 606 -2.83 55.37 -6.29
CA THR A 606 -2.89 54.35 -7.35
C THR A 606 -1.60 54.09 -8.18
N ARG A 607 -1.42 52.80 -8.53
CA ARG A 607 -1.28 52.23 -9.91
C ARG A 607 -0.02 52.53 -10.78
N SER A 608 0.50 51.44 -11.40
CA SER A 608 1.43 51.39 -12.58
C SER A 608 2.88 51.84 -12.36
N SER A 609 3.87 51.46 -13.19
CA SER A 609 4.11 50.22 -14.00
C SER A 609 5.54 50.26 -14.61
N THR A 610 5.97 49.15 -15.24
CA THR A 610 7.07 49.02 -16.25
C THR A 610 8.53 49.36 -15.89
N GLU A 611 9.41 48.35 -16.12
CA GLU A 611 10.75 48.43 -16.76
C GLU A 611 11.92 49.17 -16.04
N ARG A 612 13.22 48.86 -16.27
CA ARG A 612 13.96 47.71 -16.87
C ARG A 612 15.48 47.93 -16.60
N THR A 613 16.30 46.87 -16.57
CA THR A 613 17.80 46.89 -16.65
C THR A 613 18.49 47.41 -15.35
N THR A 614 19.64 46.91 -14.86
CA THR A 614 20.89 46.47 -15.52
C THR A 614 21.58 45.26 -14.82
N ARG A 615 22.84 44.94 -15.16
CA ARG A 615 23.56 43.67 -14.91
C ARG A 615 24.99 43.93 -14.36
N ILE A 616 25.58 42.93 -13.67
CA ILE A 616 27.06 42.64 -13.58
C ILE A 616 27.89 43.57 -12.63
N PRO A 617 28.99 43.12 -11.94
CA PRO A 617 29.55 41.76 -11.71
C PRO A 617 29.85 41.36 -10.22
N LEU A 618 30.30 40.10 -10.09
CA LEU A 618 31.09 39.43 -9.03
C LEU A 618 31.85 40.28 -7.98
N LYS A 619 31.99 39.67 -6.78
CA LYS A 619 33.31 39.49 -6.15
C LYS A 619 33.46 38.10 -5.51
N LYS A 620 34.63 37.49 -5.68
CA LYS A 620 35.03 36.18 -5.11
C LYS A 620 36.28 36.43 -4.27
N VAL A 621 36.29 35.98 -3.01
CA VAL A 621 37.41 36.15 -2.06
C VAL A 621 37.69 34.80 -1.37
N THR A 622 38.92 34.65 -0.89
CA THR A 622 39.59 33.35 -0.64
C THR A 622 39.41 32.78 0.76
N VAL A 623 39.70 31.49 0.89
CA VAL A 623 39.84 30.72 2.15
C VAL A 623 41.06 31.19 2.96
N LEU A 624 40.97 31.10 4.30
CA LEU A 624 42.11 30.81 5.16
C LEU A 624 41.63 30.01 6.40
N ASP A 625 42.44 29.05 6.87
CA ASP A 625 42.12 28.20 8.02
C ASP A 625 42.54 28.81 9.37
N SER A 626 41.84 28.40 10.44
CA SER A 626 42.38 28.38 11.80
C SER A 626 41.57 27.44 12.71
N GLU A 627 42.24 26.58 13.47
CA GLU A 627 41.63 25.66 14.43
C GLU A 627 41.23 26.36 15.76
N GLN A 628 40.14 25.95 16.42
CA GLN A 628 40.17 25.20 17.69
C GLN A 628 38.82 25.13 18.44
N SER A 629 38.49 23.89 18.83
CA SER A 629 37.57 23.40 19.88
C SER A 629 36.82 24.38 20.81
N SER A 630 35.49 24.19 20.90
CA SER A 630 34.82 24.06 22.22
C SER A 630 33.58 23.14 22.11
N THR A 631 33.18 22.51 23.23
CA THR A 631 32.22 21.39 23.25
C THR A 631 30.87 21.73 23.88
N SER A 632 29.77 21.17 23.35
CA SER A 632 28.51 20.97 24.10
C SER A 632 27.87 19.63 23.76
N HIS A 633 27.10 19.06 24.69
CA HIS A 633 26.65 17.66 24.64
C HIS A 633 25.53 17.36 23.62
N VAL A 634 25.57 16.15 23.07
CA VAL A 634 24.43 15.48 22.42
C VAL A 634 24.14 14.20 23.21
N PRO A 635 22.91 13.97 23.70
CA PRO A 635 22.55 12.71 24.34
C PRO A 635 22.34 11.62 23.28
N GLN A 636 22.99 10.46 23.44
CA GLN A 636 22.74 9.31 22.58
C GLN A 636 21.40 8.63 22.94
N LEU A 637 20.59 8.31 21.93
CA LEU A 637 19.44 7.42 22.09
C LEU A 637 19.78 6.04 21.51
N THR A 638 19.79 5.00 22.35
CA THR A 638 20.06 3.62 21.93
C THR A 638 18.89 3.02 21.16
N VAL A 639 19.10 2.73 19.88
CA VAL A 639 18.20 1.89 19.08
C VAL A 639 18.41 0.42 19.47
N ALA A 640 17.38 -0.24 19.96
CA ALA A 640 17.45 -1.64 20.40
C ALA A 640 17.23 -2.61 19.22
N SER A 641 18.30 -3.27 18.76
CA SER A 641 18.21 -4.36 17.79
C SER A 641 17.79 -5.67 18.47
N HIS A 642 16.78 -6.35 17.93
CA HIS A 642 16.23 -7.64 18.40
C HIS A 642 16.04 -8.61 17.21
N PRO A 643 16.05 -9.94 17.40
CA PRO A 643 17.32 -10.69 17.44
C PRO A 643 17.44 -11.76 16.32
N ARG A 644 18.62 -12.38 16.19
CA ARG A 644 18.84 -13.60 15.39
C ARG A 644 19.57 -14.68 16.20
N GLU A 645 19.00 -15.88 16.18
CA GLU A 645 19.48 -17.16 16.73
C GLU A 645 18.84 -18.31 15.91
N ASN A 646 19.30 -19.57 15.84
CA ASN A 646 20.56 -20.27 16.21
C ASN A 646 20.62 -21.56 15.34
N GLN A 647 21.74 -22.20 14.96
CA GLN A 647 23.16 -21.85 15.11
C GLN A 647 23.93 -22.01 13.76
N ILE A 648 24.82 -22.95 13.40
CA ILE A 648 25.52 -24.12 14.00
C ILE A 648 26.99 -24.11 13.49
N PHE A 649 27.89 -24.81 14.21
CA PHE A 649 29.29 -25.17 13.86
C PHE A 649 29.51 -25.66 12.40
N GLY A 650 30.73 -25.61 11.83
CA GLY A 650 32.04 -25.17 12.34
C GLY A 650 33.23 -25.82 11.56
N ASN A 651 34.45 -25.28 11.69
CA ASN A 651 35.69 -25.60 10.92
C ASN A 651 35.67 -25.25 9.41
N GLY A 652 36.75 -24.78 8.79
CA GLY A 652 38.02 -24.28 9.36
C GLY A 652 39.14 -24.02 8.32
N ASN A 653 39.97 -22.99 8.58
CA ASN A 653 41.29 -22.66 7.99
C ASN A 653 41.40 -22.17 6.51
N ASN A 654 41.80 -20.88 6.38
CA ASN A 654 43.02 -20.33 5.73
C ASN A 654 43.45 -20.82 4.32
N ILE A 655 44.02 -20.01 3.41
CA ILE A 655 45.18 -19.09 3.55
C ILE A 655 45.05 -17.84 2.63
N ARG A 656 45.86 -16.79 2.90
CA ARG A 656 45.98 -15.49 2.20
C ARG A 656 46.48 -15.54 0.74
N THR A 657 46.20 -14.44 0.03
CA THR A 657 46.69 -14.07 -1.31
C THR A 657 48.01 -13.26 -1.27
N GLU A 658 48.59 -13.07 -2.47
CA GLU A 658 49.57 -12.05 -2.91
C GLU A 658 51.09 -12.26 -2.75
N GLN A 659 51.79 -12.29 -3.89
CA GLN A 659 52.78 -11.26 -4.29
C GLN A 659 52.97 -11.25 -5.84
N ILE A 660 53.68 -10.25 -6.38
CA ILE A 660 53.66 -9.76 -7.79
C ILE A 660 55.11 -9.31 -8.21
N PRO A 661 55.48 -8.68 -9.36
CA PRO A 661 54.87 -8.49 -10.73
C PRO A 661 55.87 -8.52 -11.96
N ARG A 662 55.43 -8.04 -13.16
CA ARG A 662 56.20 -7.41 -14.30
C ARG A 662 57.00 -8.33 -15.30
N VAL A 663 57.28 -8.03 -16.60
CA VAL A 663 56.83 -7.01 -17.62
C VAL A 663 57.32 -7.35 -19.09
N ASN A 664 56.64 -6.85 -20.15
CA ASN A 664 56.99 -6.76 -21.63
C ASN A 664 57.29 -8.06 -22.44
N VAL A 665 56.82 -8.31 -23.70
CA VAL A 665 56.73 -7.56 -25.00
C VAL A 665 58.10 -7.48 -25.73
N PRO A 666 58.30 -7.78 -27.06
CA PRO A 666 57.35 -7.83 -28.21
C PRO A 666 57.41 -9.08 -29.15
N SER A 667 56.73 -9.01 -30.32
CA SER A 667 56.71 -9.98 -31.45
C SER A 667 57.67 -9.58 -32.62
N PRO A 668 57.92 -10.45 -33.65
CA PRO A 668 57.28 -10.23 -34.97
C PRO A 668 57.05 -11.45 -35.93
N VAL A 669 55.93 -11.42 -36.66
CA VAL A 669 55.69 -11.60 -38.14
C VAL A 669 56.23 -12.82 -38.96
N ASP A 670 55.49 -13.15 -40.05
CA ASP A 670 55.70 -14.14 -41.15
C ASP A 670 55.54 -15.65 -40.83
N GLY A 671 54.94 -16.50 -41.69
CA GLY A 671 54.23 -16.27 -42.96
C GLY A 671 53.53 -17.53 -43.53
N ASP A 672 52.56 -17.31 -44.44
CA ASP A 672 51.69 -18.26 -45.21
C ASP A 672 51.85 -19.79 -45.17
N ARG A 673 50.72 -20.51 -44.96
CA ARG A 673 50.12 -21.43 -45.98
C ARG A 673 48.75 -22.05 -45.60
N ARG A 674 47.94 -22.36 -46.62
CA ARG A 674 46.80 -23.31 -46.63
C ARG A 674 47.33 -24.70 -47.12
N GLU A 675 46.67 -25.86 -47.03
CA GLU A 675 45.24 -26.19 -46.78
C GLU A 675 45.09 -27.57 -46.01
N PRO A 676 44.13 -28.52 -46.20
CA PRO A 676 43.36 -29.05 -45.05
C PRO A 676 43.47 -30.58 -44.78
N VAL A 677 42.56 -31.08 -43.90
CA VAL A 677 42.03 -32.46 -43.69
C VAL A 677 42.29 -33.05 -42.28
N GLY A 678 41.24 -33.63 -41.67
CA GLY A 678 41.40 -34.76 -40.73
C GLY A 678 40.81 -34.65 -39.32
N ALA A 679 39.49 -34.45 -39.16
CA ALA A 679 38.85 -34.59 -37.85
C ALA A 679 38.82 -36.07 -37.37
N ARG A 680 39.29 -36.35 -36.14
CA ARG A 680 39.12 -37.64 -35.46
C ARG A 680 38.16 -37.50 -34.28
N LEU A 681 37.18 -38.40 -34.18
CA LEU A 681 36.20 -38.40 -33.10
C LEU A 681 36.73 -39.14 -31.85
N ASN A 682 36.60 -38.52 -30.67
CA ASN A 682 36.95 -39.16 -29.39
C ASN A 682 35.81 -40.04 -28.87
N ILE A 683 35.98 -41.35 -28.98
CA ILE A 683 34.95 -42.37 -28.67
C ILE A 683 34.47 -42.32 -27.20
N GLY A 684 35.28 -41.82 -26.26
CA GLY A 684 34.92 -41.73 -24.84
C GLY A 684 33.69 -40.85 -24.52
N ALA A 685 33.41 -39.82 -25.33
CA ALA A 685 32.30 -38.90 -25.07
C ALA A 685 30.91 -39.54 -25.22
N VAL A 686 30.77 -40.50 -26.15
CA VAL A 686 29.50 -41.16 -26.48
C VAL A 686 29.03 -42.07 -25.33
N VAL A 687 29.97 -42.77 -24.68
CA VAL A 687 29.67 -43.69 -23.56
C VAL A 687 29.15 -42.93 -22.34
N ALA A 688 29.71 -41.75 -22.04
CA ALA A 688 29.27 -40.91 -20.93
C ALA A 688 27.83 -40.38 -21.12
N LEU A 689 27.49 -39.94 -22.34
CA LEU A 689 26.15 -39.46 -22.67
C LEU A 689 25.08 -40.57 -22.57
N GLY A 690 25.41 -41.79 -23.01
CA GLY A 690 24.50 -42.95 -22.89
C GLY A 690 24.15 -43.28 -21.43
N ALA A 691 25.14 -43.27 -20.54
CA ALA A 691 24.94 -43.53 -19.11
C ALA A 691 24.07 -42.47 -18.42
N PHE A 692 24.31 -41.18 -18.70
CA PHE A 692 23.50 -40.09 -18.15
C PHE A 692 22.06 -40.08 -18.68
N GLY A 693 21.86 -40.33 -19.98
CA GLY A 693 20.52 -40.43 -20.57
C GLY A 693 19.67 -41.53 -19.94
N ALA A 694 20.25 -42.71 -19.71
CA ALA A 694 19.58 -43.83 -19.05
C ALA A 694 19.17 -43.49 -17.60
N LEU A 695 20.05 -42.82 -16.84
CA LEU A 695 19.77 -42.42 -15.45
C LEU A 695 18.60 -41.43 -15.38
N VAL A 696 18.60 -40.39 -16.21
CA VAL A 696 17.54 -39.36 -16.23
C VAL A 696 16.18 -39.97 -16.63
N PHE A 697 16.17 -40.86 -17.62
CA PHE A 697 14.95 -41.55 -18.04
C PHE A 697 14.37 -42.46 -16.94
N LEU A 698 15.22 -43.16 -16.20
CA LEU A 698 14.82 -44.02 -15.08
C LEU A 698 14.23 -43.18 -13.92
N ILE A 699 14.82 -42.02 -13.61
CA ILE A 699 14.28 -41.06 -12.63
C ILE A 699 12.90 -40.51 -13.08
N ALA A 700 12.71 -40.20 -14.36
CA ALA A 700 11.41 -39.77 -14.90
C ALA A 700 10.32 -40.84 -14.76
N ILE A 701 10.66 -42.12 -14.94
CA ILE A 701 9.73 -43.24 -14.73
C ILE A 701 9.39 -43.42 -13.25
N ILE A 702 10.37 -43.37 -12.33
CA ILE A 702 10.10 -43.50 -10.89
C ILE A 702 9.22 -42.36 -10.39
N THR A 703 9.52 -41.11 -10.77
CA THR A 703 8.73 -39.94 -10.35
C THR A 703 7.29 -39.98 -10.88
N THR A 704 7.06 -40.35 -12.14
CA THR A 704 5.70 -40.50 -12.69
C THR A 704 4.91 -41.63 -12.01
N ILE A 705 5.54 -42.77 -11.70
CA ILE A 705 4.91 -43.84 -10.91
C ILE A 705 4.53 -43.35 -9.51
N VAL A 706 5.43 -42.63 -8.81
CA VAL A 706 5.16 -42.07 -7.48
C VAL A 706 4.01 -41.06 -7.52
N ILE A 707 3.94 -40.20 -8.54
CA ILE A 707 2.84 -39.24 -8.74
C ILE A 707 1.50 -39.98 -8.93
N LEU A 708 1.45 -41.02 -9.78
CA LEU A 708 0.24 -41.81 -10.02
C LEU A 708 -0.22 -42.59 -8.78
N VAL A 709 0.71 -43.15 -8.01
CA VAL A 709 0.40 -43.85 -6.74
C VAL A 709 -0.09 -42.86 -5.67
N LYS A 710 0.52 -41.66 -5.57
CA LYS A 710 0.08 -40.61 -4.64
C LYS A 710 -1.29 -40.04 -5.03
N SER A 711 -1.54 -39.85 -6.34
CA SER A 711 -2.83 -39.41 -6.88
C SER A 711 -3.97 -40.39 -6.53
N ARG A 712 -3.77 -41.70 -6.71
CA ARG A 712 -4.80 -42.71 -6.40
C ARG A 712 -5.16 -42.81 -4.92
N LYS A 713 -4.33 -42.29 -4.01
CA LYS A 713 -4.53 -42.40 -2.56
C LYS A 713 -5.28 -41.22 -1.92
N HIS A 714 -5.59 -40.16 -2.67
CA HIS A 714 -6.13 -38.91 -2.10
C HIS A 714 -7.62 -38.61 -2.39
N ASN A 715 -8.31 -39.43 -3.19
CA ASN A 715 -9.73 -39.24 -3.51
C ASN A 715 -10.67 -39.81 -2.42
N ASN A 716 -10.67 -39.22 -1.22
CA ASN A 716 -11.79 -39.35 -0.30
C ASN A 716 -11.82 -38.25 0.79
N GLY A 717 -12.93 -37.51 0.90
CA GLY A 717 -13.31 -36.82 2.15
C GLY A 717 -13.16 -35.29 2.26
N LYS A 718 -14.24 -34.57 1.94
CA LYS A 718 -14.83 -33.43 2.68
C LYS A 718 -14.03 -32.13 2.94
N ARG A 719 -14.58 -31.04 2.39
CA ARG A 719 -14.61 -29.61 2.84
C ARG A 719 -13.94 -29.28 4.20
N TYR A 720 -13.13 -28.21 4.24
CA TYR A 720 -13.52 -26.93 4.86
C TYR A 720 -12.61 -25.74 4.43
N ARG A 721 -12.63 -24.61 5.17
CA ARG A 721 -12.29 -23.24 4.72
C ARG A 721 -10.89 -22.74 5.12
N HIS A 722 -10.42 -21.73 4.37
CA HIS A 722 -9.47 -20.63 4.67
C HIS A 722 -8.41 -20.79 5.78
N HIS A 723 -7.17 -20.39 5.48
CA HIS A 723 -6.67 -19.04 5.79
C HIS A 723 -5.48 -18.69 4.89
N VAL A 724 -5.28 -17.40 4.59
CA VAL A 724 -4.12 -16.85 3.87
C VAL A 724 -3.74 -15.55 4.58
N ALA A 725 -2.45 -15.38 4.87
CA ALA A 725 -1.85 -14.11 5.27
C ALA A 725 -1.02 -13.56 4.09
N PRO A 726 -0.99 -12.24 3.84
CA PRO A 726 -0.25 -11.66 2.73
C PRO A 726 1.09 -11.05 3.18
N ASP A 727 2.19 -11.79 3.01
CA ASP A 727 3.53 -11.19 3.07
C ASP A 727 3.85 -10.55 1.70
N CYS A 728 3.98 -9.23 1.66
CA CYS A 728 4.21 -8.46 0.44
C CYS A 728 5.64 -7.93 0.41
N ASN A 729 6.53 -8.58 -0.33
CA ASN A 729 7.86 -8.04 -0.68
C ASN A 729 8.55 -8.84 -1.80
N THR A 730 8.48 -8.36 -3.04
CA THR A 730 9.50 -8.57 -4.09
C THR A 730 9.36 -7.48 -5.15
N VAL A 731 10.28 -6.50 -5.14
CA VAL A 731 10.54 -5.66 -6.32
C VAL A 731 11.24 -6.53 -7.38
N ALA A 732 11.03 -6.23 -8.66
CA ALA A 732 11.44 -7.12 -9.74
C ALA A 732 12.97 -7.21 -9.92
N SER A 733 13.50 -8.43 -9.83
CA SER A 733 14.82 -8.81 -10.36
C SER A 733 14.64 -9.93 -11.40
N LEU A 734 14.86 -9.64 -12.69
CA LEU A 734 14.70 -10.60 -13.79
C LEU A 734 16.02 -10.83 -14.54
N ASP A 735 17.02 -11.37 -13.83
CA ASP A 735 18.22 -11.92 -14.46
C ASP A 735 17.85 -13.14 -15.32
N SER A 736 17.78 -12.93 -16.64
CA SER A 736 17.35 -13.94 -17.61
C SER A 736 18.54 -14.48 -18.42
N SER A 737 19.43 -15.21 -17.75
CA SER A 737 20.57 -15.87 -18.39
C SER A 737 20.18 -17.23 -19.01
N SER A 738 19.45 -17.21 -20.14
CA SER A 738 19.29 -18.37 -21.02
C SER A 738 19.24 -17.98 -22.50
N SER A 739 20.28 -18.37 -23.24
CA SER A 739 20.54 -17.92 -24.60
C SER A 739 19.84 -18.77 -25.68
N GLU A 740 18.59 -18.41 -26.04
CA GLU A 740 18.03 -18.77 -27.37
C GLU A 740 16.74 -17.99 -27.79
N SER A 741 16.14 -17.18 -26.92
CA SER A 741 14.77 -16.65 -27.12
C SER A 741 14.64 -15.29 -27.84
N ARG A 742 15.70 -14.75 -28.47
CA ARG A 742 15.73 -13.38 -29.04
C ARG A 742 14.59 -13.02 -30.00
N ASN A 743 14.01 -14.00 -30.71
CA ASN A 743 12.88 -13.78 -31.63
C ASN A 743 11.49 -14.03 -31.01
N GLY A 744 11.40 -14.50 -29.77
CA GLY A 744 10.15 -14.90 -29.12
C GLY A 744 9.22 -13.74 -28.78
N LEU A 745 9.73 -12.73 -28.05
CA LEU A 745 8.92 -11.59 -27.61
C LEU A 745 8.36 -10.78 -28.79
N ASN A 746 9.15 -10.59 -29.85
CA ASN A 746 8.72 -9.86 -31.04
C ASN A 746 7.47 -10.48 -31.70
N ARG A 747 7.33 -11.82 -31.71
CA ARG A 747 6.10 -12.46 -32.22
C ARG A 747 4.89 -12.13 -31.34
N TYR A 748 5.03 -12.18 -30.02
CA TYR A 748 3.91 -11.97 -29.09
C TYR A 748 3.40 -10.52 -29.13
N TYR A 749 4.30 -9.54 -29.15
CA TYR A 749 3.93 -8.13 -29.29
C TYR A 749 3.38 -7.78 -30.68
N ARG A 750 3.91 -8.41 -31.74
CA ARG A 750 3.37 -8.24 -33.11
C ARG A 750 1.95 -8.77 -33.22
N GLN A 751 1.66 -9.94 -32.64
CA GLN A 751 0.31 -10.50 -32.56
C GLN A 751 -0.64 -9.60 -31.74
N ALA A 752 -0.19 -9.08 -30.60
CA ALA A 752 -0.99 -8.13 -29.80
C ALA A 752 -1.25 -6.79 -30.53
N TRP A 753 -0.30 -6.33 -31.35
CA TRP A 753 -0.41 -5.14 -32.19
C TRP A 753 -1.36 -5.36 -33.39
N GLU A 754 -1.35 -6.57 -33.97
CA GLU A 754 -2.29 -7.02 -35.00
C GLU A 754 -3.72 -7.13 -34.43
N GLU A 755 -3.90 -7.66 -33.21
CA GLU A 755 -5.20 -7.67 -32.52
C GLU A 755 -5.71 -6.25 -32.20
N LEU A 756 -4.84 -5.32 -31.80
CA LEU A 756 -5.18 -3.90 -31.64
C LEU A 756 -5.65 -3.27 -32.98
N HIS A 757 -5.10 -3.74 -34.10
CA HIS A 757 -5.53 -3.31 -35.43
C HIS A 757 -6.84 -3.97 -35.89
N GLU A 758 -7.09 -5.24 -35.59
CA GLU A 758 -8.40 -5.87 -35.87
C GLU A 758 -9.53 -5.22 -35.06
N ALA A 759 -9.27 -4.86 -33.79
CA ALA A 759 -10.23 -4.15 -32.94
C ALA A 759 -10.58 -2.73 -33.45
N ALA A 760 -9.70 -2.10 -34.23
CA ALA A 760 -9.94 -0.81 -34.90
C ALA A 760 -10.37 -0.96 -36.38
N GLY A 761 -10.19 -2.14 -36.97
CA GLY A 761 -10.23 -2.42 -38.41
C GLY A 761 -11.63 -2.58 -39.00
N GLY A 762 -12.50 -1.60 -38.80
CA GLY A 762 -13.87 -1.59 -39.33
C GLY A 762 -13.97 -1.73 -40.85
N ARG A 763 -14.13 -2.97 -41.33
CA ARG A 763 -14.27 -3.42 -42.74
C ARG A 763 -13.01 -3.38 -43.61
N ARG A 764 -12.39 -4.55 -43.81
CA ARG A 764 -11.90 -4.96 -45.14
C ARG A 764 -12.18 -6.44 -45.39
N SER A 765 -13.13 -6.72 -46.27
CA SER A 765 -13.36 -8.08 -46.77
C SER A 765 -12.24 -8.47 -47.72
N ARG A 766 -11.49 -9.53 -47.39
CA ARG A 766 -10.62 -10.24 -48.33
C ARG A 766 -10.94 -11.72 -48.28
N ARG A 767 -11.61 -12.20 -49.34
CA ARG A 767 -11.39 -13.58 -49.79
C ARG A 767 -9.92 -13.71 -50.19
N HIS A 768 -9.28 -14.80 -49.79
CA HIS A 768 -8.68 -15.70 -50.77
C HIS A 768 -8.63 -17.12 -50.22
N ASP A 769 -8.20 -18.03 -51.07
CA ASP A 769 -8.69 -19.40 -51.08
C ASP A 769 -7.77 -20.39 -50.36
N ARG A 770 -8.27 -21.63 -50.21
CA ARG A 770 -7.58 -22.72 -49.54
C ARG A 770 -6.34 -23.15 -50.31
N GLU A 771 -5.30 -23.53 -49.58
CA GLU A 771 -4.52 -24.73 -49.92
C GLU A 771 -4.11 -25.48 -48.65
N ALA A 772 -4.36 -26.80 -48.62
CA ALA A 772 -4.08 -27.66 -47.47
C ALA A 772 -4.15 -29.17 -47.84
N PRO A 773 -3.04 -29.92 -47.65
CA PRO A 773 -3.03 -31.35 -47.41
C PRO A 773 -2.61 -31.62 -45.94
N LYS A 774 -3.40 -32.29 -45.07
CA LYS A 774 -3.91 -33.67 -45.07
C LYS A 774 -2.89 -34.75 -44.62
N ASP A 775 -3.04 -35.22 -43.39
CA ASP A 775 -3.19 -36.64 -42.98
C ASP A 775 -3.63 -36.69 -41.49
N GLY A 776 -4.33 -37.71 -40.97
CA GLY A 776 -4.99 -38.89 -41.57
C GLY A 776 -5.68 -39.78 -40.49
N SER A 777 -6.76 -40.50 -40.84
CA SER A 777 -7.48 -41.56 -40.06
C SER A 777 -8.22 -41.14 -38.75
N GLU A 778 -9.45 -41.56 -38.37
CA GLU A 778 -10.25 -42.82 -38.41
C GLU A 778 -9.97 -43.81 -37.23
N LEU A 779 -10.92 -44.52 -36.58
CA LEU A 779 -12.42 -44.55 -36.52
C LEU A 779 -12.89 -45.38 -35.26
N VAL A 780 -14.18 -45.81 -35.18
CA VAL A 780 -14.79 -46.84 -34.25
C VAL A 780 -15.27 -46.31 -32.86
N VAL A 781 -16.59 -46.05 -32.59
CA VAL A 781 -17.74 -46.94 -32.21
C VAL A 781 -17.70 -47.39 -30.71
N SER A 782 -18.78 -47.46 -29.89
CA SER A 782 -20.24 -47.65 -30.10
C SER A 782 -21.21 -46.95 -29.10
N ASP A 783 -22.38 -46.56 -29.62
CA ASP A 783 -23.80 -46.78 -29.19
C ASP A 783 -24.33 -46.72 -27.73
N VAL A 784 -25.53 -46.11 -27.58
CA VAL A 784 -26.83 -46.82 -27.28
C VAL A 784 -28.05 -45.86 -27.49
N TYR A 785 -29.13 -46.39 -28.10
CA TYR A 785 -30.45 -45.75 -28.39
C TYR A 785 -31.57 -46.33 -27.47
N PRO A 786 -32.89 -45.95 -27.47
CA PRO A 786 -33.79 -45.32 -28.49
C PRO A 786 -34.43 -43.97 -28.04
N ALA A 787 -35.10 -43.11 -28.83
CA ALA A 787 -35.99 -43.20 -30.02
C ALA A 787 -37.45 -43.66 -29.72
N PRO A 788 -38.50 -43.39 -30.55
CA PRO A 788 -38.57 -42.58 -31.79
C PRO A 788 -39.80 -41.63 -31.93
N ASN A 789 -39.80 -40.70 -32.92
CA ASN A 789 -40.82 -40.57 -33.99
C ASN A 789 -40.75 -39.24 -34.81
N LYS A 790 -40.67 -39.37 -36.15
CA LYS A 790 -41.60 -38.89 -37.23
C LYS A 790 -42.16 -37.43 -37.17
N ARG A 791 -42.34 -36.69 -38.28
CA ARG A 791 -42.36 -37.05 -39.73
C ARG A 791 -42.12 -35.82 -40.66
N ARG A 792 -41.83 -36.12 -41.94
CA ARG A 792 -41.76 -35.29 -43.17
C ARG A 792 -42.77 -34.13 -43.30
N HIS A 793 -42.47 -33.09 -44.11
CA HIS A 793 -42.95 -32.95 -45.52
C HIS A 793 -42.31 -31.76 -46.28
N HIS A 794 -42.63 -31.56 -47.57
CA HIS A 794 -41.87 -30.76 -48.57
C HIS A 794 -42.72 -29.71 -49.33
N HIS A 795 -42.01 -28.81 -50.05
CA HIS A 795 -42.31 -28.18 -51.37
C HIS A 795 -42.74 -26.69 -51.52
N HIS A 796 -41.85 -25.95 -52.19
CA HIS A 796 -41.99 -24.97 -53.29
C HIS A 796 -42.88 -23.71 -53.26
N HIS A 797 -42.23 -22.61 -53.70
CA HIS A 797 -42.64 -21.52 -54.63
C HIS A 797 -44.12 -21.09 -54.71
N HIS A 798 -44.46 -19.79 -54.75
CA HIS A 798 -44.00 -18.84 -55.79
C HIS A 798 -43.99 -17.35 -55.39
N ARG A 799 -43.30 -16.53 -56.20
CA ARG A 799 -43.37 -15.05 -56.32
C ARG A 799 -44.62 -14.65 -57.18
N PRO A 800 -45.09 -13.38 -57.27
CA PRO A 800 -44.28 -12.16 -57.43
C PRO A 800 -44.80 -10.89 -56.69
N ASP A 801 -44.21 -9.74 -57.05
CA ASP A 801 -44.40 -8.38 -56.52
C ASP A 801 -45.73 -7.71 -56.96
N TRP A 802 -46.12 -6.60 -56.28
CA TRP A 802 -46.34 -5.27 -56.90
C TRP A 802 -46.51 -4.16 -55.84
N GLN A 803 -46.35 -2.89 -56.25
CA GLN A 803 -46.43 -1.67 -55.41
C GLN A 803 -47.74 -0.87 -55.68
N PRO A 804 -47.86 0.45 -55.40
CA PRO A 804 -48.32 1.02 -54.12
C PRO A 804 -49.53 1.98 -54.29
N ARG A 805 -50.04 2.60 -53.20
CA ARG A 805 -50.76 3.91 -53.29
C ARG A 805 -50.94 4.68 -51.98
N HIS A 806 -51.28 5.97 -52.13
CA HIS A 806 -51.45 6.97 -51.06
C HIS A 806 -52.85 6.94 -50.43
N HIS A 807 -52.96 7.32 -49.15
CA HIS A 807 -53.51 8.61 -48.66
C HIS A 807 -53.37 8.65 -47.10
N HIS A 808 -53.03 9.73 -46.37
CA HIS A 808 -53.34 11.17 -46.38
C HIS A 808 -54.42 11.51 -45.33
N LYS A 809 -54.13 12.49 -44.45
CA LYS A 809 -55.02 13.18 -43.48
C LYS A 809 -55.43 12.40 -42.21
N ASP A 810 -55.76 13.07 -41.07
CA ASP A 810 -55.69 14.51 -40.74
C ASP A 810 -55.30 14.73 -39.25
N LYS A 811 -54.97 15.97 -38.85
CA LYS A 811 -54.78 16.39 -37.44
C LYS A 811 -56.10 16.88 -36.83
N ALA A 812 -56.30 16.70 -35.51
CA ALA A 812 -56.49 17.82 -34.55
C ALA A 812 -56.92 17.37 -33.14
N ARG A 813 -56.26 17.93 -32.10
CA ARG A 813 -56.75 18.30 -30.74
C ARG A 813 -57.37 17.18 -29.86
N TYR A 814 -57.33 17.28 -28.53
CA TYR A 814 -56.78 18.33 -27.65
C TYR A 814 -55.51 17.87 -26.93
#